data_AF-A0A949XVF6-F1
#
_entry.id   AF-A0A949XVF6-F1
#
_cell.length_a   1.000
_cell.length_b   1.000
_cell.length_c   1.000
_cell.angle_alpha   90.00
_cell.angle_beta   90.00
_cell.angle_gamma   90.00
#
_symmetry.space_group_name_H-M   'P 1'
#
loop_
_entity.id
_entity.type
_entity.pdbx_description
1 polymer ?
#
loop_
_entity_poly.entity_id
_entity_poly.type
_entity_poly.pdbx_seq_one_letter_code
_entity_poly.pdbx_strand_id
1 'polypeptide(L)'
;MDRSQHLSVALAELRQMLSEARSSASLEDLRAYFDRVHEIRRAHSDDFDVQVLTAELQEEIIERARTLRAAALPLEATGAQRPPITPSPAAKPADEPSDAAEIPPEVPRLDKKTWQRSLFLSLFLTAVVLAAFFYLIQAARRINLPKPQTETPTPVAKTTPAQTSPNPAATPASTTPIVPTLRLYTDLVPGSVSIDGGEPKELSDGELTLDHLDEGRHTIKVSGNSGSANFAFKVEGKSAPQVVGAPSASNALAVLFSAEDGKGRLTTNAEHSSLLLDGKPVGEVTADGLTLDGLGTTDHDLQLNRENDRQRFVWTYTPAPVLTVYVKSDPNVGTAVVMTQLDGVGVWINDKPLRRLTQRGEVRIPLKVGEYTIRVHKEGYIDPPPQSVEVKKAEETAVQFSLEPAPAIATLQIKDAQPGTAIYVDKQPAGTVTADGAATIPNIKPGEHAIELRHDQFAPKVLPRVFDSGKTVVLSGDEVKLEPAADARNAPPPPQPAAPAPAEKSSTTPNTAVDIEGEQVRKGGGFIPYHVPKAPGRYSFSAHSRIGGFLKHSKLQWYAGYLDSQNYVLFTIDGKHAIVREIRDGKPVEVNRIPFNADSNQWVQVDLSVSPDSIDARVRTPDAPWNDVGTVSSQGRDFTQGKVGFYVPGSDEIAIANFRFTNR
;
A
#
# COMPACT_ATOMS: atom_id res chain seq x y z
N MET A 1 34.56 15.95 32.47
CA MET A 1 34.03 15.00 33.47
C MET A 1 32.61 15.46 33.75
N ASP A 2 31.58 14.73 33.27
CA ASP A 2 30.23 14.77 33.89
C ASP A 2 29.18 13.88 33.18
N ARG A 3 29.39 13.50 31.91
CA ARG A 3 28.41 12.68 31.15
C ARG A 3 28.06 11.35 31.82
N SER A 4 29.05 10.67 32.40
CA SER A 4 28.84 9.41 33.12
C SER A 4 28.10 9.58 34.45
N GLN A 5 28.27 10.72 35.13
CA GLN A 5 27.55 11.02 36.37
C GLN A 5 26.07 11.32 36.08
N HIS A 6 25.79 12.19 35.11
CA HIS A 6 24.40 12.46 34.68
C HIS A 6 23.66 11.21 34.22
N LEU A 7 24.34 10.30 33.51
CA LEU A 7 23.75 9.05 33.04
C LEU A 7 23.44 8.09 34.20
N SER A 8 24.37 7.98 35.16
CA SER A 8 24.15 7.17 36.36
C SER A 8 23.00 7.68 37.23
N VAL A 9 22.82 9.00 37.29
CA VAL A 9 21.71 9.65 38.02
C VAL A 9 20.38 9.38 37.31
N ALA A 10 20.32 9.54 35.98
CA ALA A 10 19.11 9.26 35.21
C ALA A 10 18.66 7.79 35.31
N LEU A 11 19.60 6.85 35.23
CA LEU A 11 19.31 5.42 35.40
C LEU A 11 18.86 5.06 36.82
N ALA A 12 19.43 5.71 37.84
CA ALA A 12 18.99 5.52 39.23
C ALA A 12 17.58 6.07 39.45
N GLU A 13 17.27 7.25 38.89
CA GLU A 13 15.96 7.88 38.94
C GLU A 13 14.89 7.01 38.25
N LEU A 14 15.19 6.45 37.07
CA LEU A 14 14.28 5.54 36.36
C LEU A 14 13.99 4.26 37.15
N ARG A 15 15.00 3.65 37.77
CA ARG A 15 14.81 2.45 38.61
C ARG A 15 13.98 2.75 39.85
N GLN A 16 14.18 3.92 40.45
CA GLN A 16 13.37 4.37 41.59
C GLN A 16 11.91 4.56 41.16
N MET A 17 11.65 5.31 40.10
CA MET A 17 10.29 5.52 39.58
C MET A 17 9.61 4.21 39.18
N LEU A 18 10.35 3.22 38.66
CA LEU A 18 9.81 1.87 38.37
C LEU A 18 9.31 1.16 39.62
N SER A 19 10.08 1.25 40.72
CA SER A 19 9.64 0.68 42.00
C SER A 19 8.43 1.41 42.58
N GLU A 20 8.38 2.74 42.44
CA GLU A 20 7.28 3.55 42.95
C GLU A 20 6.00 3.34 42.13
N ALA A 21 6.09 3.31 40.80
CA ALA A 21 4.98 3.05 39.89
C ALA A 21 4.30 1.68 40.16
N ARG A 22 5.10 0.63 40.41
CA ARG A 22 4.60 -0.71 40.80
C ARG A 22 3.73 -0.68 42.06
N SER A 23 4.11 0.17 43.02
CA SER A 23 3.43 0.27 44.32
C SER A 23 2.35 1.36 44.39
N SER A 24 2.27 2.24 43.38
CA SER A 24 1.39 3.39 43.39
C SER A 24 -0.09 2.99 43.43
N ALA A 25 -0.89 3.71 44.21
CA ALA A 25 -2.34 3.53 44.29
C ALA A 25 -3.11 4.74 43.72
N SER A 26 -2.40 5.72 43.16
CA SER A 26 -2.97 6.99 42.68
C SER A 26 -2.76 7.14 41.18
N LEU A 27 -3.83 7.45 40.45
CA LEU A 27 -3.75 7.79 39.02
C LEU A 27 -3.02 9.13 38.79
N GLU A 28 -2.99 10.00 39.78
CA GLU A 28 -2.31 11.29 39.71
C GLU A 28 -0.78 11.11 39.79
N ASP A 29 -0.31 10.24 40.70
CA ASP A 29 1.12 9.92 40.83
C ASP A 29 1.66 9.23 39.57
N LEU A 30 0.90 8.29 39.02
CA LEU A 30 1.23 7.60 37.76
C LEU A 30 1.33 8.57 36.58
N ARG A 31 0.51 9.62 36.54
CA ARG A 31 0.59 10.66 35.52
C ARG A 31 1.86 11.50 35.69
N ALA A 32 2.21 11.87 36.92
CA ALA A 32 3.45 12.61 37.18
C ALA A 32 4.70 11.80 36.77
N TYR A 33 4.72 10.49 37.03
CA TYR A 33 5.79 9.61 36.55
C TYR A 33 5.85 9.54 35.02
N PHE A 34 4.70 9.49 34.35
CA PHE A 34 4.64 9.44 32.89
C PHE A 34 5.26 10.70 32.25
N ASP A 35 4.93 11.88 32.78
CA ASP A 35 5.48 13.15 32.31
C ASP A 35 6.99 13.21 32.54
N ARG A 36 7.47 12.76 33.72
CA ARG A 36 8.90 12.73 34.06
C ARG A 36 9.71 11.79 33.16
N VAL A 37 9.15 10.65 32.79
CA VAL A 37 9.79 9.69 31.86
C VAL A 37 9.96 10.29 30.46
N HIS A 38 8.99 11.09 30.01
CA HIS A 38 9.08 11.79 28.73
C HIS A 38 10.21 12.83 28.70
N GLU A 39 10.48 13.51 29.82
CA GLU A 39 11.60 14.44 29.94
C GLU A 39 12.94 13.71 29.87
N ILE A 40 13.11 12.63 30.65
CA ILE A 40 14.36 11.84 30.68
C ILE A 40 14.64 11.22 29.31
N ARG A 41 13.62 10.70 28.62
CA ARG A 41 13.76 10.13 27.27
C ARG A 41 14.23 11.18 26.25
N ARG A 42 13.75 12.43 26.33
CA ARG A 42 14.21 13.50 25.43
C ARG A 42 15.65 13.92 25.73
N ALA A 43 16.01 14.02 27.01
CA ALA A 43 17.35 14.42 27.43
C ALA A 43 18.43 13.38 27.10
N HIS A 44 18.06 12.10 26.98
CA HIS A 44 18.98 10.98 26.76
C HIS A 44 18.55 10.11 25.56
N SER A 45 18.14 10.75 24.48
CA SER A 45 17.60 10.07 23.29
C SER A 45 18.61 9.22 22.51
N ASP A 46 19.91 9.35 22.77
CA ASP A 46 20.98 8.59 22.15
C ASP A 46 21.50 7.43 23.02
N ASP A 47 20.98 7.25 24.23
CA ASP A 47 21.44 6.21 25.16
C ASP A 47 20.48 5.00 25.24
N PHE A 48 21.02 3.83 24.93
CA PHE A 48 20.26 2.58 24.85
C PHE A 48 19.69 2.13 26.20
N ASP A 49 20.47 2.17 27.27
CA ASP A 49 20.05 1.68 28.58
C ASP A 49 18.94 2.56 29.19
N VAL A 50 19.04 3.88 28.98
CA VAL A 50 17.97 4.82 29.34
C VAL A 50 16.71 4.57 28.50
N GLN A 51 16.83 4.30 27.20
CA GLN A 51 15.68 3.98 26.37
C GLN A 51 14.96 2.69 26.80
N VAL A 52 15.71 1.65 27.14
CA VAL A 52 15.15 0.37 27.62
C VAL A 52 14.39 0.58 28.94
N LEU A 53 15.01 1.23 29.93
CA LEU A 53 14.36 1.47 31.24
C LEU A 53 13.17 2.43 31.15
N THR A 54 13.21 3.44 30.26
CA THR A 54 12.04 4.31 30.03
C THR A 54 10.88 3.56 29.40
N ALA A 55 11.14 2.58 28.53
CA ALA A 55 10.09 1.75 27.94
C ALA A 55 9.45 0.82 28.99
N GLU A 56 10.27 0.14 29.81
CA GLU A 56 9.78 -0.71 30.90
C GLU A 56 8.90 0.06 31.90
N LEU A 57 9.35 1.26 32.31
CA LEU A 57 8.59 2.11 33.21
C LEU A 57 7.29 2.64 32.58
N GLN A 58 7.27 2.96 31.29
CA GLN A 58 6.03 3.36 30.61
C GLN A 58 5.00 2.23 30.57
N GLU A 59 5.43 1.00 30.31
CA GLU A 59 4.56 -0.17 30.31
C GLU A 59 3.95 -0.41 31.69
N GLU A 60 4.78 -0.37 32.74
CA GLU A 60 4.35 -0.51 34.13
C GLU A 60 3.33 0.56 34.55
N ILE A 61 3.58 1.83 34.20
CA ILE A 61 2.64 2.92 34.49
C ILE A 61 1.27 2.67 33.84
N ILE A 62 1.25 2.21 32.59
CA ILE A 62 0.03 1.94 31.83
C ILE A 62 -0.72 0.75 32.44
N GLU A 63 -0.02 -0.33 32.75
CA GLU A 63 -0.62 -1.51 33.37
C GLU A 63 -1.21 -1.17 34.73
N ARG A 64 -0.45 -0.47 35.59
CA ARG A 64 -0.94 -0.04 36.90
C ARG A 64 -2.14 0.90 36.78
N ALA A 65 -2.11 1.87 35.88
CA ALA A 65 -3.25 2.78 35.65
C ALA A 65 -4.50 2.02 35.19
N ARG A 66 -4.34 0.98 34.36
CA ARG A 66 -5.45 0.11 33.93
C ARG A 66 -6.04 -0.65 35.12
N THR A 67 -5.22 -1.20 35.99
CA THR A 67 -5.70 -1.91 37.20
C THR A 67 -6.45 -0.98 38.15
N LEU A 68 -5.95 0.24 38.39
CA LEU A 68 -6.62 1.23 39.23
C LEU A 68 -7.95 1.71 38.64
N ARG A 69 -8.03 1.89 37.31
CA ARG A 69 -9.28 2.21 36.62
C ARG A 69 -10.30 1.07 36.66
N ALA A 70 -9.86 -0.17 36.55
CA ALA A 70 -10.73 -1.34 36.66
C ALA A 70 -11.27 -1.53 38.09
N ALA A 71 -10.44 -1.25 39.11
CA ALA A 71 -10.84 -1.27 40.51
C ALA A 71 -11.78 -0.11 40.90
N ALA A 72 -11.77 1.00 40.15
CA ALA A 72 -12.63 2.16 40.37
C ALA A 72 -14.04 2.03 39.77
N LEU A 73 -14.38 0.89 39.13
CA LEU A 73 -15.71 0.60 38.61
C LEU A 73 -16.48 -0.31 39.59
N PRO A 74 -17.51 0.18 40.30
CA PRO A 74 -18.38 -0.68 41.08
C PRO A 74 -19.36 -1.42 40.18
N LEU A 75 -19.43 -2.75 40.35
CA LEU A 75 -20.60 -3.56 40.02
C LEU A 75 -21.78 -3.06 40.86
N GLU A 76 -22.76 -2.41 40.25
CA GLU A 76 -24.16 -2.44 40.72
C GLU A 76 -25.14 -1.93 39.67
N ALA A 77 -25.94 -2.85 39.14
CA ALA A 77 -27.23 -2.56 38.55
C ALA A 77 -28.28 -2.80 39.64
N THR A 78 -28.83 -1.74 40.24
CA THR A 78 -30.19 -1.73 40.82
C THR A 78 -30.74 -0.31 40.74
N GLY A 79 -31.97 -0.15 40.24
CA GLY A 79 -32.55 1.16 39.96
C GLY A 79 -32.96 1.95 41.20
N ALA A 80 -32.88 3.28 41.11
CA ALA A 80 -33.86 4.25 41.61
C ALA A 80 -33.38 5.69 41.34
N GLN A 81 -34.27 6.49 40.74
CA GLN A 81 -34.45 7.95 40.90
C GLN A 81 -33.20 8.86 41.04
N ARG A 82 -32.95 9.66 39.99
CA ARG A 82 -32.18 10.92 40.09
C ARG A 82 -33.02 12.04 40.73
N PRO A 83 -32.52 12.76 41.75
CA PRO A 83 -33.05 14.08 42.10
C PRO A 83 -32.38 15.18 41.25
N PRO A 84 -33.00 16.37 41.14
CA PRO A 84 -32.52 17.45 40.27
C PRO A 84 -31.46 18.29 40.98
N ILE A 85 -30.47 18.79 40.22
CA ILE A 85 -29.53 19.79 40.71
C ILE A 85 -29.59 21.01 39.77
N THR A 86 -29.79 22.15 40.41
CA THR A 86 -30.01 23.51 39.92
C THR A 86 -28.79 24.16 39.23
N PRO A 87 -28.99 25.23 38.43
CA PRO A 87 -27.90 25.95 37.77
C PRO A 87 -27.52 27.27 38.48
N SER A 88 -26.22 27.59 38.55
CA SER A 88 -25.63 28.97 38.53
C SER A 88 -24.17 29.00 39.01
N PRO A 89 -23.37 30.06 38.72
CA PRO A 89 -23.35 30.94 37.55
C PRO A 89 -21.89 31.24 37.05
N ALA A 90 -21.83 32.02 35.97
CA ALA A 90 -20.65 32.39 35.18
C ALA A 90 -19.55 33.18 35.93
N ALA A 91 -18.30 32.96 35.50
CA ALA A 91 -17.17 33.88 35.69
C ALA A 91 -16.40 34.06 34.36
N LYS A 92 -16.02 35.32 34.07
CA LYS A 92 -15.41 35.82 32.83
C LYS A 92 -13.99 35.25 32.57
N PRO A 93 -13.53 35.20 31.31
CA PRO A 93 -12.13 34.94 30.98
C PRO A 93 -11.26 36.20 31.08
N ALA A 94 -10.03 36.03 31.57
CA ALA A 94 -8.97 37.03 31.60
C ALA A 94 -8.11 36.94 30.33
N ASP A 95 -7.62 38.11 29.90
CA ASP A 95 -6.73 38.34 28.77
C ASP A 95 -5.35 37.65 28.91
N GLU A 96 -4.85 37.05 27.82
CA GLU A 96 -3.42 36.93 27.52
C GLU A 96 -3.16 37.01 26.00
N PRO A 97 -1.96 37.50 25.58
CA PRO A 97 -1.77 38.20 24.31
C PRO A 97 -1.31 37.33 23.14
N SER A 98 -1.67 37.78 21.94
CA SER A 98 -1.27 37.26 20.63
C SER A 98 0.17 37.66 20.30
N ASP A 99 1.07 36.68 20.20
CA ASP A 99 2.36 36.82 19.53
C ASP A 99 2.37 35.91 18.30
N ALA A 100 1.92 36.46 17.16
CA ALA A 100 1.96 35.81 15.86
C ALA A 100 3.18 36.34 15.10
N ALA A 101 4.17 35.48 14.89
CA ALA A 101 5.38 35.79 14.14
C ALA A 101 5.06 36.28 12.72
N GLU A 102 5.57 37.47 12.40
CA GLU A 102 5.44 38.17 11.13
C GLU A 102 6.37 37.54 10.07
N ILE A 103 5.82 37.20 8.89
CA ILE A 103 6.56 36.56 7.80
C ILE A 103 7.32 37.64 7.00
N PRO A 104 8.64 37.48 6.73
CA PRO A 104 9.44 38.49 6.04
C PRO A 104 9.07 38.69 4.55
N PRO A 105 9.32 39.88 3.96
CA PRO A 105 8.69 40.33 2.71
C PRO A 105 9.32 39.83 1.38
N GLU A 106 10.13 38.77 1.37
CA GLU A 106 10.92 38.38 0.17
C GLU A 106 10.46 37.10 -0.57
N VAL A 107 9.17 36.76 -0.49
CA VAL A 107 8.60 35.65 -1.29
C VAL A 107 7.78 36.21 -2.47
N PRO A 108 8.09 35.88 -3.73
CA PRO A 108 7.28 36.30 -4.88
C PRO A 108 5.87 35.67 -4.77
N ARG A 109 4.86 36.50 -4.48
CA ARG A 109 3.46 36.06 -4.45
C ARG A 109 2.94 36.02 -5.89
N LEU A 110 2.61 34.83 -6.39
CA LEU A 110 1.93 34.67 -7.68
C LEU A 110 0.60 35.44 -7.68
N ASP A 111 0.41 36.29 -8.70
CA ASP A 111 -0.79 37.12 -8.84
C ASP A 111 -2.05 36.24 -8.97
N LYS A 112 -3.02 36.51 -8.10
CA LYS A 112 -4.31 35.82 -7.95
C LYS A 112 -5.10 35.77 -9.27
N LYS A 113 -4.86 36.74 -10.17
CA LYS A 113 -5.51 36.85 -11.48
C LYS A 113 -5.00 35.84 -12.51
N THR A 114 -3.76 35.36 -12.36
CA THR A 114 -3.12 34.39 -13.27
C THR A 114 -3.59 32.97 -12.97
N TRP A 115 -3.81 32.66 -11.69
CA TRP A 115 -4.31 31.34 -11.24
C TRP A 115 -5.76 31.07 -11.65
N GLN A 116 -6.63 32.08 -11.60
CA GLN A 116 -8.01 31.92 -12.08
C GLN A 116 -8.07 31.65 -13.59
N ARG A 117 -7.17 32.27 -14.38
CA ARG A 117 -7.12 32.05 -15.84
C ARG A 117 -6.64 30.64 -16.20
N SER A 118 -5.70 30.05 -15.46
CA SER A 118 -5.27 28.67 -15.71
C SER A 118 -6.36 27.66 -15.33
N LEU A 119 -7.12 27.93 -14.27
CA LEU A 119 -8.24 27.09 -13.85
C LEU A 119 -9.35 27.06 -14.92
N PHE A 120 -9.73 28.22 -15.45
CA PHE A 120 -10.73 28.31 -16.53
C PHE A 120 -10.26 27.67 -17.83
N LEU A 121 -8.97 27.83 -18.18
CA LEU A 121 -8.42 27.22 -19.40
C LEU A 121 -8.38 25.69 -19.30
N SER A 122 -8.05 25.15 -18.13
CA SER A 122 -8.07 23.71 -17.85
C SER A 122 -9.50 23.13 -17.92
N LEU A 123 -10.47 23.83 -17.32
CA LEU A 123 -11.87 23.40 -17.33
C LEU A 123 -12.47 23.43 -18.75
N PHE A 124 -12.10 24.43 -19.55
CA PHE A 124 -12.48 24.53 -20.96
C PHE A 124 -11.88 23.40 -21.80
N LEU A 125 -10.58 23.12 -21.67
CA LEU A 125 -9.93 22.01 -22.38
C LEU A 125 -10.53 20.65 -22.00
N THR A 126 -10.87 20.46 -20.73
CA THR A 126 -11.51 19.23 -20.24
C THR A 126 -12.89 19.02 -20.86
N ALA A 127 -13.70 20.10 -20.98
CA ALA A 127 -15.00 20.03 -21.62
C ALA A 127 -14.91 19.70 -23.13
N VAL A 128 -13.91 20.24 -23.83
CA VAL A 128 -13.68 19.95 -25.26
C VAL A 128 -13.28 18.49 -25.47
N VAL A 129 -12.40 17.95 -24.61
CA VAL A 129 -12.01 16.52 -24.68
C VAL A 129 -13.19 15.60 -24.40
N LEU A 130 -14.04 15.93 -23.42
CA LEU A 130 -15.25 15.16 -23.13
C LEU A 130 -16.23 15.20 -24.30
N ALA A 131 -16.45 16.36 -24.93
CA ALA A 131 -17.31 16.47 -26.10
C ALA A 131 -16.79 15.63 -27.28
N ALA A 132 -15.48 15.66 -27.54
CA ALA A 132 -14.85 14.82 -28.57
C ALA A 132 -14.99 13.33 -28.25
N PHE A 133 -14.83 12.94 -26.98
CA PHE A 133 -15.00 11.56 -26.53
C PHE A 133 -16.45 11.06 -26.71
N PHE A 134 -17.45 11.86 -26.33
CA PHE A 134 -18.86 11.53 -26.56
C PHE A 134 -19.20 11.46 -28.06
N TYR A 135 -18.65 12.34 -28.87
CA TYR A 135 -18.80 12.29 -30.32
C TYR A 135 -18.24 11.00 -30.92
N LEU A 136 -17.05 10.58 -30.49
CA LEU A 136 -16.43 9.31 -30.93
C LEU A 136 -17.24 8.08 -30.51
N ILE A 137 -17.81 8.07 -29.29
CA ILE A 137 -18.70 6.99 -28.83
C ILE A 137 -19.99 6.93 -29.67
N GLN A 138 -20.59 8.08 -29.98
CA GLN A 138 -21.79 8.12 -30.81
C GLN A 138 -21.51 7.69 -32.26
N ALA A 139 -20.35 8.06 -32.82
CA ALA A 139 -19.91 7.61 -34.13
C ALA A 139 -19.67 6.09 -34.16
N ALA A 140 -19.04 5.52 -33.13
CA ALA A 140 -18.82 4.07 -33.02
C ALA A 140 -20.12 3.27 -32.91
N ARG A 141 -21.15 3.80 -32.21
CA ARG A 141 -22.47 3.16 -32.11
C ARG A 141 -23.22 3.10 -33.45
N ARG A 142 -22.97 4.02 -34.37
CA ARG A 142 -23.61 4.00 -35.71
C ARG A 142 -23.01 2.97 -36.66
N ILE A 143 -21.78 2.53 -36.43
CA ILE A 143 -21.06 1.61 -37.34
C ILE A 143 -21.31 0.13 -36.96
N ASN A 144 -21.74 -0.16 -35.73
CA ASN A 144 -21.80 -1.52 -35.17
C ASN A 144 -23.21 -2.11 -34.96
N LEU A 145 -24.23 -1.67 -35.71
CA LEU A 145 -25.53 -2.35 -35.71
C LEU A 145 -25.50 -3.59 -36.63
N PRO A 146 -25.70 -4.82 -36.14
CA PRO A 146 -26.03 -5.95 -36.99
C PRO A 146 -27.42 -5.73 -37.62
N LYS A 147 -27.51 -5.97 -38.93
CA LYS A 147 -28.77 -5.84 -39.70
C LYS A 147 -29.85 -6.77 -39.14
N PRO A 148 -31.12 -6.35 -39.03
CA PRO A 148 -32.21 -7.26 -38.74
C PRO A 148 -32.36 -8.27 -39.89
N GLN A 149 -32.37 -9.56 -39.54
CA GLN A 149 -32.65 -10.63 -40.49
C GLN A 149 -34.10 -10.53 -40.96
N THR A 150 -34.25 -10.67 -42.27
CA THR A 150 -35.51 -10.67 -43.01
C THR A 150 -36.22 -12.00 -42.78
N GLU A 151 -37.31 -11.99 -42.01
CA GLU A 151 -38.29 -13.06 -42.08
C GLU A 151 -39.13 -12.87 -43.35
N THR A 152 -39.18 -13.92 -44.16
CA THR A 152 -39.95 -13.97 -45.40
C THR A 152 -41.39 -14.40 -45.07
N PRO A 153 -42.43 -13.69 -45.55
CA PRO A 153 -43.82 -13.99 -45.22
C PRO A 153 -44.43 -15.08 -46.10
N THR A 154 -45.21 -15.97 -45.50
CA THR A 154 -46.16 -16.88 -46.17
C THR A 154 -47.47 -16.11 -46.50
N PRO A 155 -48.18 -16.41 -47.60
CA PRO A 155 -49.02 -15.43 -48.27
C PRO A 155 -50.47 -15.35 -47.76
N VAL A 156 -51.04 -14.17 -48.03
CA VAL A 156 -52.39 -13.69 -47.79
C VAL A 156 -53.45 -14.46 -48.60
N ALA A 157 -54.63 -14.68 -48.00
CA ALA A 157 -55.92 -14.72 -48.70
C ALA A 157 -56.94 -13.88 -47.89
N LYS A 158 -57.07 -12.59 -48.22
CA LYS A 158 -58.20 -11.95 -48.92
C LYS A 158 -59.58 -12.18 -48.27
N THR A 159 -60.14 -11.09 -47.73
CA THR A 159 -61.39 -10.47 -48.24
C THR A 159 -61.52 -9.03 -47.77
N THR A 160 -62.02 -8.19 -48.68
CA THR A 160 -62.26 -6.74 -48.61
C THR A 160 -63.73 -6.47 -48.13
N PRO A 161 -64.28 -5.24 -48.17
CA PRO A 161 -64.49 -4.34 -47.01
C PRO A 161 -65.99 -4.03 -46.73
N ALA A 162 -66.33 -3.50 -45.54
CA ALA A 162 -67.53 -2.66 -45.40
C ALA A 162 -67.51 -1.76 -44.14
N GLN A 163 -67.42 -0.46 -44.42
CA GLN A 163 -68.19 0.66 -43.85
C GLN A 163 -68.49 0.79 -42.34
N THR A 164 -68.02 1.93 -41.85
CA THR A 164 -68.47 2.79 -40.73
C THR A 164 -69.97 2.79 -40.41
N SER A 165 -70.30 2.70 -39.11
CA SER A 165 -71.04 3.72 -38.34
C SER A 165 -71.03 3.41 -36.82
N PRO A 166 -71.24 4.42 -35.94
CA PRO A 166 -70.79 4.41 -34.55
C PRO A 166 -71.91 4.16 -33.53
N ASN A 167 -71.63 3.51 -32.40
CA ASN A 167 -72.23 3.86 -31.10
C ASN A 167 -71.49 3.20 -29.92
N PRO A 168 -71.49 3.83 -28.72
CA PRO A 168 -70.64 3.49 -27.60
C PRO A 168 -71.30 2.43 -26.72
N ALA A 169 -70.54 1.38 -26.40
CA ALA A 169 -70.85 0.53 -25.27
C ALA A 169 -69.63 0.56 -24.35
N ALA A 170 -69.70 1.45 -23.37
CA ALA A 170 -68.89 1.36 -22.17
C ALA A 170 -69.04 -0.06 -21.61
N THR A 171 -67.97 -0.85 -21.68
CA THR A 171 -67.88 -2.07 -20.89
C THR A 171 -67.46 -1.64 -19.49
N PRO A 172 -68.24 -1.96 -18.45
CA PRO A 172 -67.95 -1.51 -17.10
C PRO A 172 -66.62 -2.12 -16.64
N ALA A 173 -65.75 -1.25 -16.11
CA ALA A 173 -64.59 -1.66 -15.34
C ALA A 173 -65.06 -2.67 -14.29
N SER A 174 -64.59 -3.91 -14.40
CA SER A 174 -64.82 -4.92 -13.38
C SER A 174 -64.10 -4.45 -12.13
N THR A 175 -64.86 -3.98 -11.14
CA THR A 175 -64.38 -3.61 -9.82
C THR A 175 -64.00 -4.87 -9.06
N THR A 176 -62.78 -5.37 -9.32
CA THR A 176 -62.11 -6.30 -8.40
C THR A 176 -62.11 -5.65 -7.01
N PRO A 177 -62.52 -6.37 -5.94
CA PRO A 177 -62.50 -5.81 -4.60
C PRO A 177 -61.09 -5.32 -4.27
N ILE A 178 -61.00 -4.04 -3.95
CA ILE A 178 -59.78 -3.37 -3.51
C ILE A 178 -59.39 -3.96 -2.16
N VAL A 179 -58.49 -4.94 -2.18
CA VAL A 179 -57.92 -5.57 -0.98
C VAL A 179 -56.49 -5.09 -0.79
N PRO A 180 -56.06 -4.84 0.46
CA PRO A 180 -54.68 -4.46 0.73
C PRO A 180 -53.73 -5.60 0.38
N THR A 181 -52.62 -5.27 -0.28
CA THR A 181 -51.61 -6.22 -0.75
C THR A 181 -50.22 -5.88 -0.21
N LEU A 182 -49.31 -6.85 -0.24
CA LEU A 182 -47.90 -6.65 0.05
C LEU A 182 -47.03 -7.16 -1.09
N ARG A 183 -46.05 -6.36 -1.50
CA ARG A 183 -45.00 -6.76 -2.45
C ARG A 183 -43.65 -6.57 -1.78
N LEU A 184 -42.79 -7.57 -1.85
CA LEU A 184 -41.45 -7.52 -1.29
C LEU A 184 -40.43 -7.93 -2.34
N TYR A 185 -39.38 -7.12 -2.49
CA TYR A 185 -38.26 -7.33 -3.40
C TYR A 185 -36.96 -7.31 -2.62
N THR A 186 -36.09 -8.28 -2.85
CA THR A 186 -34.82 -8.39 -2.12
C THR A 186 -33.70 -9.02 -2.93
N ASP A 187 -32.47 -8.57 -2.69
CA ASP A 187 -31.25 -9.18 -3.21
C ASP A 187 -30.59 -10.14 -2.20
N LEU A 188 -31.22 -10.40 -1.06
CA LEU A 188 -30.74 -11.30 0.00
C LEU A 188 -30.90 -12.77 -0.39
N VAL A 189 -30.53 -13.13 -1.62
CA VAL A 189 -30.69 -14.47 -2.21
C VAL A 189 -29.36 -15.25 -2.17
N PRO A 190 -29.36 -16.55 -1.84
CA PRO A 190 -30.50 -17.33 -1.34
C PRO A 190 -30.97 -16.83 0.04
N GLY A 191 -32.29 -16.81 0.25
CA GLY A 191 -32.93 -16.25 1.43
C GLY A 191 -34.32 -16.79 1.71
N SER A 192 -34.85 -16.48 2.88
CA SER A 192 -36.16 -16.92 3.37
C SER A 192 -36.95 -15.78 3.99
N VAL A 193 -38.26 -15.95 4.02
CA VAL A 193 -39.22 -15.03 4.60
C VAL A 193 -40.17 -15.77 5.54
N SER A 194 -40.29 -15.29 6.78
CA SER A 194 -41.28 -15.77 7.75
C SER A 194 -42.30 -14.68 8.02
N ILE A 195 -43.58 -15.05 8.03
CA ILE A 195 -44.72 -14.17 8.30
C ILE A 195 -45.28 -14.57 9.66
N ASP A 196 -45.46 -13.61 10.57
CA ASP A 196 -46.06 -13.79 11.91
C ASP A 196 -45.41 -14.87 12.76
N GLY A 197 -44.09 -15.02 12.62
CA GLY A 197 -43.31 -16.03 13.33
C GLY A 197 -43.56 -17.47 12.87
N GLY A 198 -44.33 -17.67 11.79
CA GLY A 198 -44.50 -18.97 11.15
C GLY A 198 -43.22 -19.50 10.48
N GLU A 199 -43.30 -20.72 9.96
CA GLU A 199 -42.18 -21.39 9.30
C GLU A 199 -41.59 -20.54 8.15
N PRO A 200 -40.26 -20.35 8.09
CA PRO A 200 -39.61 -19.62 7.01
C PRO A 200 -39.86 -20.29 5.65
N LYS A 201 -40.35 -19.51 4.69
CA LYS A 201 -40.52 -19.92 3.29
C LYS A 201 -39.35 -19.40 2.46
N GLU A 202 -38.81 -20.22 1.57
CA GLU A 202 -37.74 -19.79 0.66
C GLU A 202 -38.26 -18.72 -0.32
N LEU A 203 -37.42 -17.73 -0.62
CA LEU A 203 -37.73 -16.68 -1.59
C LEU A 203 -37.37 -17.15 -3.00
N SER A 204 -38.34 -17.12 -3.91
CA SER A 204 -38.11 -17.37 -5.35
C SER A 204 -37.74 -16.04 -6.02
N ASP A 205 -36.59 -16.01 -6.71
CA ASP A 205 -36.10 -14.84 -7.45
C ASP A 205 -36.00 -13.53 -6.63
N GLY A 206 -35.96 -13.64 -5.30
CA GLY A 206 -35.90 -12.48 -4.41
C GLY A 206 -37.22 -11.73 -4.28
N GLU A 207 -38.34 -12.33 -4.67
CA GLU A 207 -39.66 -11.69 -4.63
C GLU A 207 -40.64 -12.44 -3.72
N LEU A 208 -41.55 -11.69 -3.10
CA LEU A 208 -42.74 -12.21 -2.43
C LEU A 208 -43.91 -11.26 -2.72
N THR A 209 -45.04 -11.83 -3.13
CA THR A 209 -46.31 -11.09 -3.24
C THR A 209 -47.36 -11.76 -2.38
N LEU A 210 -48.07 -10.97 -1.57
CA LEU A 210 -49.24 -11.36 -0.80
C LEU A 210 -50.45 -10.60 -1.35
N ASP A 211 -51.28 -11.30 -2.12
CA ASP A 211 -52.47 -10.72 -2.76
C ASP A 211 -53.63 -10.47 -1.78
N HIS A 212 -53.51 -11.00 -0.56
CA HIS A 212 -54.46 -10.81 0.52
C HIS A 212 -53.71 -10.66 1.84
N LEU A 213 -54.12 -9.68 2.63
CA LEU A 213 -53.66 -9.47 3.99
C LEU A 213 -54.86 -9.50 4.93
N ASP A 214 -54.76 -10.31 5.97
CA ASP A 214 -55.77 -10.37 7.02
C ASP A 214 -55.79 -9.07 7.83
N GLU A 215 -56.91 -8.76 8.49
CA GLU A 215 -56.98 -7.62 9.40
C GLU A 215 -56.16 -7.88 10.67
N GLY A 216 -55.49 -6.84 11.17
CA GLY A 216 -54.71 -6.93 12.40
C GLY A 216 -53.25 -6.52 12.23
N ARG A 217 -52.42 -6.89 13.20
CA ARG A 217 -50.98 -6.59 13.20
C ARG A 217 -50.23 -7.80 12.66
N HIS A 218 -49.32 -7.54 11.73
CA HIS A 218 -48.45 -8.54 11.13
C HIS A 218 -46.98 -8.18 11.30
N THR A 219 -46.13 -9.19 11.20
CA THR A 219 -44.67 -9.09 11.22
C THR A 219 -44.08 -9.90 10.09
N ILE A 220 -43.09 -9.34 9.40
CA ILE A 220 -42.33 -10.04 8.37
C ILE A 220 -40.86 -9.97 8.73
N LYS A 221 -40.23 -11.13 8.70
CA LYS A 221 -38.77 -11.27 8.83
C LYS A 221 -38.21 -11.89 7.56
N VAL A 222 -37.27 -11.19 6.95
CA VAL A 222 -36.49 -11.61 5.79
C VAL A 222 -35.09 -11.97 6.28
N SER A 223 -34.56 -13.11 5.86
CA SER A 223 -33.23 -13.59 6.26
C SER A 223 -32.50 -14.19 5.06
N GLY A 224 -31.29 -13.70 4.78
CA GLY A 224 -30.40 -14.26 3.77
C GLY A 224 -28.95 -14.25 4.25
N ASN A 225 -28.04 -14.72 3.40
CA ASN A 225 -26.62 -14.81 3.75
C ASN A 225 -25.94 -13.43 3.88
N SER A 226 -26.38 -12.44 3.11
CA SER A 226 -25.80 -11.09 3.09
C SER A 226 -26.42 -10.14 4.12
N GLY A 227 -27.56 -10.49 4.73
CA GLY A 227 -28.24 -9.62 5.69
C GLY A 227 -29.62 -10.15 6.11
N SER A 228 -30.30 -9.35 6.93
CA SER A 228 -31.65 -9.65 7.41
C SER A 228 -32.43 -8.37 7.66
N ALA A 229 -33.75 -8.43 7.52
CA ALA A 229 -34.65 -7.34 7.86
C ALA A 229 -35.89 -7.86 8.61
N ASN A 230 -36.45 -7.06 9.49
CA ASN A 230 -37.67 -7.34 10.23
C ASN A 230 -38.49 -6.06 10.37
N PHE A 231 -39.78 -6.14 10.07
CA PHE A 231 -40.70 -5.02 10.14
C PHE A 231 -42.11 -5.48 10.53
N ALA A 232 -42.88 -4.56 11.10
CA ALA A 232 -44.25 -4.79 11.49
C ALA A 232 -45.18 -3.82 10.74
N PHE A 233 -46.40 -4.26 10.45
CA PHE A 233 -47.44 -3.41 9.87
C PHE A 233 -48.81 -3.79 10.43
N LYS A 234 -49.77 -2.89 10.28
CA LYS A 234 -51.16 -3.08 10.67
C LYS A 234 -52.07 -2.91 9.46
N VAL A 235 -53.02 -3.81 9.30
CA VAL A 235 -54.06 -3.77 8.28
C VAL A 235 -55.38 -3.41 8.94
N GLU A 236 -56.06 -2.39 8.44
CA GLU A 236 -57.36 -1.91 8.93
C GLU A 236 -58.31 -1.74 7.74
N GLY A 237 -59.28 -2.66 7.60
CA GLY A 237 -60.25 -2.63 6.52
C GLY A 237 -59.61 -2.68 5.13
N LYS A 238 -59.94 -1.69 4.28
CA LYS A 238 -59.47 -1.59 2.89
C LYS A 238 -58.44 -0.49 2.67
N SER A 239 -57.81 0.01 3.74
CA SER A 239 -56.79 1.06 3.64
C SER A 239 -55.39 0.48 3.45
N ALA A 240 -54.44 1.32 3.05
CA ALA A 240 -53.04 0.91 2.92
C ALA A 240 -52.48 0.36 4.24
N PRO A 241 -51.66 -0.71 4.21
CA PRO A 241 -51.07 -1.26 5.43
C PRO A 241 -50.20 -0.21 6.14
N GLN A 242 -50.47 0.05 7.41
CA GLN A 242 -49.75 1.05 8.20
C GLN A 242 -48.49 0.43 8.81
N VAL A 243 -47.31 0.91 8.45
CA VAL A 243 -46.05 0.45 9.03
C VAL A 243 -45.99 0.85 10.51
N VAL A 244 -45.61 -0.09 11.37
CA VAL A 244 -45.55 0.08 12.82
C VAL A 244 -44.08 0.24 13.25
N GLY A 245 -43.68 1.49 13.51
CA GLY A 245 -42.32 1.84 13.87
C GLY A 245 -41.33 1.71 12.71
N ALA A 246 -40.06 2.02 12.97
CA ALA A 246 -39.00 1.85 11.98
C ALA A 246 -38.70 0.35 11.75
N PRO A 247 -38.43 -0.08 10.51
CA PRO A 247 -37.95 -1.42 10.26
C PRO A 247 -36.57 -1.61 10.91
N SER A 248 -36.30 -2.83 11.35
CA SER A 248 -35.00 -3.25 11.87
C SER A 248 -34.25 -4.06 10.81
N ALA A 249 -32.97 -3.82 10.61
CA ALA A 249 -32.18 -4.61 9.66
C ALA A 249 -30.71 -4.72 10.08
N SER A 250 -30.06 -5.78 9.62
CA SER A 250 -28.63 -6.05 9.84
C SER A 250 -27.97 -6.36 8.49
N ASN A 251 -26.93 -5.60 8.14
CA ASN A 251 -26.29 -5.62 6.81
C ASN A 251 -27.28 -5.47 5.64
N ALA A 252 -28.40 -4.79 5.87
CA ALA A 252 -29.42 -4.55 4.87
C ALA A 252 -30.07 -3.18 5.06
N LEU A 253 -30.51 -2.61 3.94
CA LEU A 253 -31.36 -1.43 3.86
C LEU A 253 -32.79 -1.89 3.59
N ALA A 254 -33.72 -1.52 4.46
CA ALA A 254 -35.14 -1.79 4.31
C ALA A 254 -35.88 -0.48 4.01
N VAL A 255 -36.49 -0.38 2.84
CA VAL A 255 -37.34 0.75 2.43
C VAL A 255 -38.76 0.26 2.22
N LEU A 256 -39.68 0.75 3.04
CA LEU A 256 -41.09 0.39 3.01
C LEU A 256 -41.90 1.58 2.50
N PHE A 257 -42.78 1.32 1.54
CA PHE A 257 -43.67 2.32 0.97
C PHE A 257 -45.11 1.85 1.03
N SER A 258 -45.88 2.44 1.92
CA SER A 258 -47.32 2.20 2.07
C SER A 258 -48.08 3.23 1.24
N ALA A 259 -48.87 2.80 0.25
CA ALA A 259 -49.49 3.69 -0.72
C ALA A 259 -50.96 3.34 -0.99
N GLU A 260 -51.76 4.38 -1.18
CA GLU A 260 -53.18 4.34 -1.53
C GLU A 260 -53.56 5.65 -2.23
N ASP A 261 -54.38 5.58 -3.29
CA ASP A 261 -54.95 6.73 -4.00
C ASP A 261 -53.94 7.83 -4.39
N GLY A 262 -52.75 7.43 -4.86
CA GLY A 262 -51.73 8.37 -5.30
C GLY A 262 -51.11 9.20 -4.17
N LYS A 263 -51.17 8.69 -2.95
CA LYS A 263 -50.43 9.18 -1.78
C LYS A 263 -49.74 8.00 -1.11
N GLY A 264 -48.72 8.28 -0.32
CA GLY A 264 -48.08 7.22 0.45
C GLY A 264 -47.20 7.73 1.57
N ARG A 265 -46.73 6.79 2.38
CA ARG A 265 -45.75 7.02 3.43
C ARG A 265 -44.57 6.09 3.22
N LEU A 266 -43.38 6.67 3.21
CA LEU A 266 -42.11 5.96 3.17
C LEU A 266 -41.53 5.83 4.58
N THR A 267 -41.13 4.62 4.97
CA THR A 267 -40.42 4.35 6.23
C THR A 267 -39.17 3.54 5.92
N THR A 268 -38.05 3.83 6.58
CA THR A 268 -36.78 3.13 6.35
C THR A 268 -35.97 3.01 7.64
N ASN A 269 -35.03 2.06 7.69
CA ASN A 269 -34.04 1.95 8.77
C ASN A 269 -32.85 2.91 8.60
N ALA A 270 -32.82 3.68 7.50
CA ALA A 270 -31.84 4.72 7.25
C ALA A 270 -32.43 6.09 7.59
N GLU A 271 -32.53 6.41 8.87
CA GLU A 271 -32.95 7.73 9.35
C GLU A 271 -32.02 8.83 8.82
N HIS A 272 -32.53 10.06 8.72
CA HIS A 272 -31.81 11.23 8.21
C HIS A 272 -31.37 11.16 6.74
N SER A 273 -31.92 10.20 5.98
CA SER A 273 -31.69 10.10 4.55
C SER A 273 -32.54 11.12 3.79
N SER A 274 -31.96 11.80 2.80
CA SER A 274 -32.72 12.68 1.91
C SER A 274 -33.35 11.88 0.76
N LEU A 275 -34.61 12.17 0.42
CA LEU A 275 -35.35 11.49 -0.63
C LEU A 275 -35.55 12.41 -1.83
N LEU A 276 -35.30 11.88 -3.03
CA LEU A 276 -35.66 12.48 -4.30
C LEU A 276 -36.77 11.65 -4.96
N LEU A 277 -37.81 12.32 -5.43
CA LEU A 277 -38.89 11.78 -6.24
C LEU A 277 -38.73 12.30 -7.67
N ASP A 278 -38.55 11.41 -8.65
CA ASP A 278 -38.36 11.76 -10.06
C ASP A 278 -37.26 12.82 -10.27
N GLY A 279 -36.18 12.70 -9.48
CA GLY A 279 -35.04 13.63 -9.49
C GLY A 279 -35.24 14.94 -8.72
N LYS A 280 -36.41 15.17 -8.09
CA LYS A 280 -36.70 16.36 -7.29
C LYS A 280 -36.61 16.05 -5.79
N PRO A 281 -35.92 16.87 -4.97
CA PRO A 281 -35.88 16.65 -3.53
C PRO A 281 -37.27 16.85 -2.91
N VAL A 282 -37.72 15.86 -2.13
CA VAL A 282 -39.04 15.88 -1.47
C VAL A 282 -38.97 15.98 0.05
N GLY A 283 -37.81 15.71 0.64
CA GLY A 283 -37.59 15.88 2.08
C GLY A 283 -36.56 14.92 2.65
N GLU A 284 -36.46 14.90 3.97
CA GLU A 284 -35.63 13.98 4.74
C GLU A 284 -36.53 12.97 5.46
N VAL A 285 -36.11 11.72 5.53
CA VAL A 285 -36.85 10.67 6.22
C VAL A 285 -36.53 10.72 7.72
N THR A 286 -37.55 10.94 8.54
CA THR A 286 -37.46 10.93 10.00
C THR A 286 -37.82 9.55 10.57
N ALA A 287 -37.71 9.39 11.89
CA ALA A 287 -38.14 8.18 12.59
C ALA A 287 -39.64 7.82 12.36
N ASP A 288 -40.50 8.81 12.08
CA ASP A 288 -41.93 8.61 11.78
C ASP A 288 -42.22 8.30 10.29
N GLY A 289 -41.17 8.32 9.46
CA GLY A 289 -41.26 8.21 8.01
C GLY A 289 -41.46 9.57 7.31
N LEU A 290 -41.64 9.51 5.99
CA LEU A 290 -41.88 10.66 5.12
C LEU A 290 -43.17 10.48 4.34
N THR A 291 -44.11 11.40 4.50
CA THR A 291 -45.36 11.44 3.71
C THR A 291 -45.07 12.01 2.32
N LEU A 292 -45.53 11.31 1.28
CA LEU A 292 -45.49 11.73 -0.10
C LEU A 292 -46.92 11.96 -0.60
N ASP A 293 -47.26 13.23 -0.80
CA ASP A 293 -48.54 13.64 -1.35
C ASP A 293 -48.43 13.89 -2.86
N GLY A 294 -49.52 13.65 -3.60
CA GLY A 294 -49.64 14.06 -5.00
C GLY A 294 -48.80 13.23 -5.97
N LEU A 295 -48.65 11.93 -5.70
CA LEU A 295 -47.98 10.99 -6.59
C LEU A 295 -48.80 10.74 -7.87
N GLY A 296 -50.13 10.74 -7.76
CA GLY A 296 -50.99 10.45 -8.90
C GLY A 296 -51.02 8.95 -9.24
N THR A 297 -51.14 8.62 -10.53
CA THR A 297 -51.44 7.26 -11.01
C THR A 297 -50.37 6.69 -11.96
N THR A 298 -49.15 7.21 -11.86
CA THR A 298 -47.99 6.80 -12.67
C THR A 298 -46.95 6.11 -11.81
N ASP A 299 -45.99 5.44 -12.45
CA ASP A 299 -44.81 4.92 -11.76
C ASP A 299 -43.83 6.07 -11.47
N HIS A 300 -43.09 5.96 -10.36
CA HIS A 300 -42.12 6.97 -9.95
C HIS A 300 -40.77 6.39 -9.59
N ASP A 301 -39.74 7.21 -9.77
CA ASP A 301 -38.40 6.95 -9.29
C ASP A 301 -38.22 7.50 -7.88
N LEU A 302 -37.93 6.61 -6.94
CA LEU A 302 -37.55 6.95 -5.58
C LEU A 302 -36.04 6.81 -5.43
N GLN A 303 -35.37 7.89 -5.03
CA GLN A 303 -33.93 7.90 -4.79
C GLN A 303 -33.63 8.33 -3.36
N LEU A 304 -33.10 7.39 -2.57
CA LEU A 304 -32.68 7.60 -1.19
C LEU A 304 -31.18 7.93 -1.17
N ASN A 305 -30.84 9.12 -0.70
CA ASN A 305 -29.46 9.60 -0.57
C ASN A 305 -29.05 9.59 0.90
N ARG A 306 -27.94 8.90 1.15
CA ARG A 306 -27.23 8.76 2.42
C ARG A 306 -25.85 9.39 2.27
N GLU A 307 -25.12 9.57 3.38
CA GLU A 307 -23.85 10.31 3.42
C GLU A 307 -22.87 9.92 2.30
N ASN A 308 -22.65 8.61 2.08
CA ASN A 308 -21.73 8.09 1.06
C ASN A 308 -22.39 7.08 0.10
N ASP A 309 -23.73 7.02 0.07
CA ASP A 309 -24.45 6.03 -0.75
C ASP A 309 -25.77 6.58 -1.30
N ARG A 310 -26.16 6.10 -2.47
CA ARG A 310 -27.38 6.49 -3.17
C ARG A 310 -28.07 5.26 -3.72
N GLN A 311 -29.30 5.03 -3.28
CA GLN A 311 -30.12 3.88 -3.67
C GLN A 311 -31.34 4.33 -4.45
N ARG A 312 -31.56 3.72 -5.62
CA ARG A 312 -32.73 3.97 -6.46
C ARG A 312 -33.69 2.78 -6.39
N PHE A 313 -34.97 3.09 -6.36
CA PHE A 313 -36.09 2.16 -6.36
C PHE A 313 -37.13 2.70 -7.35
N VAL A 314 -37.81 1.80 -8.05
CA VAL A 314 -38.93 2.16 -8.92
C VAL A 314 -40.18 1.79 -8.16
N TRP A 315 -41.01 2.76 -7.81
CA TRP A 315 -42.32 2.48 -7.26
C TRP A 315 -43.35 2.42 -8.39
N THR A 316 -44.08 1.30 -8.45
CA THR A 316 -45.14 1.07 -9.42
C THR A 316 -46.49 1.44 -8.82
N TYR A 317 -47.27 2.25 -9.53
CA TYR A 317 -48.62 2.61 -9.09
C TYR A 317 -49.56 1.40 -9.13
N THR A 318 -50.37 1.25 -8.09
CA THR A 318 -51.45 0.26 -8.04
C THR A 318 -52.76 0.93 -7.63
N PRO A 319 -53.90 0.59 -8.27
CA PRO A 319 -55.22 1.02 -7.81
C PRO A 319 -55.61 0.45 -6.44
N ALA A 320 -55.03 -0.69 -6.05
CA ALA A 320 -55.23 -1.28 -4.73
C ALA A 320 -54.23 -0.71 -3.71
N PRO A 321 -54.63 -0.51 -2.44
CA PRO A 321 -53.73 -0.19 -1.36
C PRO A 321 -52.63 -1.24 -1.25
N VAL A 322 -51.39 -0.79 -1.15
CA VAL A 322 -50.23 -1.67 -1.21
C VAL A 322 -49.16 -1.24 -0.21
N LEU A 323 -48.52 -2.22 0.40
CA LEU A 323 -47.23 -2.05 1.05
C LEU A 323 -46.14 -2.65 0.16
N THR A 324 -45.32 -1.79 -0.44
CA THR A 324 -44.15 -2.22 -1.22
C THR A 324 -42.91 -2.17 -0.34
N VAL A 325 -42.14 -3.25 -0.29
CA VAL A 325 -40.98 -3.41 0.57
C VAL A 325 -39.76 -3.73 -0.28
N TYR A 326 -38.70 -2.94 -0.14
CA TYR A 326 -37.40 -3.21 -0.72
C TYR A 326 -36.42 -3.55 0.38
N VAL A 327 -35.80 -4.74 0.32
CA VAL A 327 -34.72 -5.14 1.23
C VAL A 327 -33.46 -5.39 0.43
N LYS A 328 -32.51 -4.46 0.46
CA LYS A 328 -31.24 -4.56 -0.28
C LYS A 328 -30.07 -4.82 0.66
N SER A 329 -29.08 -5.55 0.19
CA SER A 329 -27.83 -5.80 0.87
C SER A 329 -27.09 -4.48 1.08
N ASP A 330 -26.71 -4.20 2.33
CA ASP A 330 -26.04 -2.98 2.72
C ASP A 330 -24.98 -3.30 3.78
N PRO A 331 -23.92 -4.02 3.39
CA PRO A 331 -22.96 -4.54 4.36
C PRO A 331 -22.24 -3.39 5.06
N ASN A 332 -22.20 -3.44 6.39
CA ASN A 332 -21.47 -2.45 7.18
C ASN A 332 -19.98 -2.82 7.26
N VAL A 333 -19.34 -2.88 6.09
CA VAL A 333 -17.93 -3.27 5.91
C VAL A 333 -17.19 -2.20 5.11
N GLY A 334 -15.90 -2.07 5.42
CA GLY A 334 -14.92 -1.36 4.60
C GLY A 334 -13.77 -2.29 4.24
N THR A 335 -12.74 -1.76 3.60
CA THR A 335 -11.55 -2.53 3.24
C THR A 335 -10.31 -1.89 3.86
N ALA A 336 -9.57 -2.64 4.67
CA ALA A 336 -8.22 -2.26 5.06
C ALA A 336 -7.23 -2.72 3.99
N VAL A 337 -6.42 -1.80 3.44
CA VAL A 337 -5.38 -2.10 2.46
C VAL A 337 -4.03 -2.06 3.15
N VAL A 338 -3.49 -3.23 3.49
CA VAL A 338 -2.18 -3.34 4.14
C VAL A 338 -1.11 -3.37 3.08
N MET A 339 -0.25 -2.35 3.05
CA MET A 339 0.80 -2.16 2.06
C MET A 339 2.15 -2.39 2.73
N THR A 340 2.88 -3.44 2.34
CA THR A 340 4.21 -3.79 2.88
C THR A 340 5.31 -3.62 1.85
N GLN A 341 4.95 -3.39 0.58
CA GLN A 341 5.84 -3.34 -0.59
C GLN A 341 6.63 -4.65 -0.83
N LEU A 342 6.33 -5.69 -0.06
CA LEU A 342 6.98 -7.00 -0.12
C LEU A 342 5.92 -8.09 -0.23
N ASP A 343 6.22 -9.14 -1.00
CA ASP A 343 5.37 -10.32 -1.11
C ASP A 343 5.66 -11.30 0.03
N GLY A 344 4.66 -12.12 0.37
CA GLY A 344 4.79 -13.17 1.37
C GLY A 344 4.90 -12.67 2.80
N VAL A 345 4.49 -11.42 3.08
CA VAL A 345 4.43 -10.89 4.44
C VAL A 345 3.14 -11.39 5.11
N GLY A 346 3.27 -11.94 6.31
CA GLY A 346 2.13 -12.31 7.15
C GLY A 346 1.50 -11.06 7.75
N VAL A 347 0.18 -11.08 7.91
CA VAL A 347 -0.59 -9.97 8.50
C VAL A 347 -1.42 -10.49 9.67
N TRP A 348 -1.45 -9.75 10.78
CA TRP A 348 -2.29 -10.02 11.94
C TRP A 348 -3.24 -8.85 12.16
N ILE A 349 -4.48 -9.16 12.53
CA ILE A 349 -5.54 -8.20 12.79
C ILE A 349 -6.04 -8.47 14.20
N ASN A 350 -5.83 -7.54 15.14
CA ASN A 350 -6.13 -7.72 16.56
C ASN A 350 -5.59 -9.07 17.09
N ASP A 351 -4.29 -9.30 16.89
CA ASP A 351 -3.56 -10.52 17.27
C ASP A 351 -3.94 -11.80 16.52
N LYS A 352 -4.93 -11.75 15.61
CA LYS A 352 -5.36 -12.93 14.85
C LYS A 352 -4.65 -12.99 13.49
N PRO A 353 -3.95 -14.09 13.16
CA PRO A 353 -3.26 -14.23 11.87
C PRO A 353 -4.26 -14.28 10.73
N LEU A 354 -4.01 -13.47 9.71
CA LEU A 354 -4.67 -13.56 8.42
C LEU A 354 -4.06 -14.73 7.64
N ARG A 355 -4.91 -15.64 7.15
CA ARG A 355 -4.46 -16.80 6.36
C ARG A 355 -3.74 -16.41 5.05
N ARG A 356 -4.10 -15.26 4.48
CA ARG A 356 -3.55 -14.77 3.22
C ARG A 356 -2.37 -13.84 3.49
N LEU A 357 -1.27 -14.11 2.81
CA LEU A 357 -0.08 -13.25 2.82
C LEU A 357 -0.22 -12.10 1.82
N THR A 358 0.64 -11.09 1.93
CA THR A 358 0.73 -10.03 0.92
C THR A 358 1.13 -10.59 -0.45
N GLN A 359 0.51 -10.06 -1.48
CA GLN A 359 0.80 -10.36 -2.88
C GLN A 359 0.85 -9.05 -3.66
N ARG A 360 1.87 -8.89 -4.50
CA ARG A 360 2.17 -7.61 -5.16
C ARG A 360 2.38 -6.47 -4.15
N GLY A 361 2.96 -6.78 -3.00
CA GLY A 361 3.31 -5.84 -1.94
C GLY A 361 2.14 -5.37 -1.06
N GLU A 362 0.93 -5.95 -1.22
CA GLU A 362 -0.23 -5.55 -0.44
C GLU A 362 -1.20 -6.70 -0.15
N VAL A 363 -2.15 -6.45 0.75
CA VAL A 363 -3.34 -7.29 0.93
C VAL A 363 -4.56 -6.42 1.26
N ARG A 364 -5.67 -6.65 0.55
CA ARG A 364 -6.96 -5.97 0.76
C ARG A 364 -7.90 -6.81 1.60
N ILE A 365 -8.26 -6.33 2.79
CA ILE A 365 -8.95 -7.12 3.82
C ILE A 365 -10.33 -6.50 4.08
N PRO A 366 -11.44 -7.16 3.71
CA PRO A 366 -12.77 -6.69 4.07
C PRO A 366 -12.98 -6.87 5.58
N LEU A 367 -13.26 -5.77 6.27
CA LEU A 367 -13.47 -5.73 7.72
C LEU A 367 -14.76 -4.99 8.03
N LYS A 368 -15.42 -5.37 9.14
CA LYS A 368 -16.56 -4.60 9.65
C LYS A 368 -16.10 -3.20 10.02
N VAL A 369 -16.98 -2.22 9.95
CA VAL A 369 -16.66 -0.86 10.41
C VAL A 369 -16.20 -0.88 11.87
N GLY A 370 -15.10 -0.18 12.16
CA GLY A 370 -14.50 -0.12 13.49
C GLY A 370 -12.98 0.07 13.46
N GLU A 371 -12.38 0.14 14.64
CA GLU A 371 -10.93 0.28 14.85
C GLU A 371 -10.24 -1.09 14.91
N TYR A 372 -9.09 -1.21 14.25
CA TYR A 372 -8.28 -2.43 14.22
C TYR A 372 -6.79 -2.13 14.41
N THR A 373 -6.09 -3.00 15.13
CA THR A 373 -4.63 -3.01 15.18
C THR A 373 -4.08 -4.03 14.19
N ILE A 374 -3.25 -3.57 13.27
CA ILE A 374 -2.59 -4.38 12.24
C ILE A 374 -1.11 -4.55 12.59
N ARG A 375 -0.61 -5.78 12.41
CA ARG A 375 0.82 -6.10 12.50
C ARG A 375 1.24 -6.90 11.29
N VAL A 376 2.51 -6.80 10.95
CA VAL A 376 3.11 -7.53 9.84
C VAL A 376 4.38 -8.22 10.29
N HIS A 377 4.64 -9.39 9.72
CA HIS A 377 5.85 -10.16 10.01
C HIS A 377 6.33 -10.89 8.77
N LYS A 378 7.65 -10.97 8.62
CA LYS A 378 8.29 -11.79 7.59
C LYS A 378 9.65 -12.27 8.07
N GLU A 379 9.93 -13.56 7.87
CA GLU A 379 11.23 -14.14 8.20
C GLU A 379 12.38 -13.43 7.47
N GLY A 380 13.48 -13.17 8.18
CA GLY A 380 14.63 -12.43 7.67
C GLY A 380 14.44 -10.91 7.65
N TYR A 381 13.37 -10.39 8.25
CA TYR A 381 13.11 -8.97 8.41
C TYR A 381 12.87 -8.62 9.88
N ILE A 382 13.09 -7.35 10.22
CA ILE A 382 12.74 -6.75 11.50
C ILE A 382 11.27 -6.33 11.42
N ASP A 383 10.47 -6.76 12.39
CA ASP A 383 9.04 -6.44 12.45
C ASP A 383 8.85 -4.96 12.82
N PRO A 384 8.10 -4.19 12.00
CA PRO A 384 7.79 -2.80 12.31
C PRO A 384 6.74 -2.70 13.43
N PRO A 385 6.62 -1.53 14.10
CA PRO A 385 5.61 -1.31 15.12
C PRO A 385 4.17 -1.55 14.60
N PRO A 386 3.26 -2.09 15.43
CA PRO A 386 1.84 -2.20 15.10
C PRO A 386 1.22 -0.85 14.73
N GLN A 387 0.26 -0.85 13.79
CA GLN A 387 -0.48 0.36 13.41
C GLN A 387 -1.98 0.17 13.65
N SER A 388 -2.65 1.23 14.10
CA SER A 388 -4.11 1.26 14.22
C SER A 388 -4.74 1.83 12.95
N VAL A 389 -5.90 1.29 12.56
CA VAL A 389 -6.68 1.75 11.41
C VAL A 389 -8.18 1.78 11.72
N GLU A 390 -8.80 2.91 11.42
CA GLU A 390 -10.25 3.09 11.42
C GLU A 390 -10.81 2.62 10.07
N VAL A 391 -11.58 1.53 10.06
CA VAL A 391 -12.26 1.05 8.86
C VAL A 391 -13.66 1.67 8.80
N LYS A 392 -13.94 2.40 7.72
CA LYS A 392 -15.23 3.06 7.47
C LYS A 392 -16.06 2.34 6.41
N LYS A 393 -17.38 2.55 6.43
CA LYS A 393 -18.31 1.86 5.54
C LYS A 393 -18.03 2.22 4.09
N ALA A 394 -17.94 1.20 3.24
CA ALA A 394 -17.71 1.34 1.80
C ALA A 394 -16.43 2.12 1.41
N GLU A 395 -15.50 2.29 2.35
CA GLU A 395 -14.23 2.98 2.14
C GLU A 395 -13.08 1.98 2.07
N GLU A 396 -12.04 2.32 1.31
CA GLU A 396 -10.74 1.65 1.38
C GLU A 396 -9.76 2.50 2.20
N THR A 397 -9.28 1.97 3.32
CA THR A 397 -8.33 2.67 4.20
C THR A 397 -6.96 1.99 4.11
N ALA A 398 -5.95 2.74 3.65
CA ALA A 398 -4.60 2.22 3.47
C ALA A 398 -3.76 2.32 4.76
N VAL A 399 -2.98 1.27 5.03
CA VAL A 399 -2.07 1.16 6.16
C VAL A 399 -0.71 0.69 5.64
N GLN A 400 0.34 1.46 5.86
CA GLN A 400 1.64 1.21 5.24
C GLN A 400 2.70 0.80 6.27
N PHE A 401 3.34 -0.33 5.98
CA PHE A 401 4.45 -0.87 6.74
C PHE A 401 5.72 -0.92 5.89
N SER A 402 6.85 -0.57 6.50
CA SER A 402 8.18 -0.72 5.92
C SER A 402 8.96 -1.73 6.77
N LEU A 403 9.38 -2.84 6.16
CA LEU A 403 10.15 -3.88 6.83
C LEU A 403 11.63 -3.76 6.44
N GLU A 404 12.52 -3.76 7.41
CA GLU A 404 13.97 -3.72 7.19
C GLU A 404 14.55 -5.14 7.22
N PRO A 405 15.45 -5.52 6.29
CA PRO A 405 16.11 -6.83 6.35
C PRO A 405 16.92 -6.99 7.64
N ALA A 406 16.75 -8.13 8.32
CA ALA A 406 17.59 -8.49 9.45
C ALA A 406 19.03 -8.76 8.96
N PRO A 407 20.08 -8.36 9.72
CA PRO A 407 21.47 -8.64 9.33
C PRO A 407 21.72 -10.14 9.18
N ALA A 408 22.01 -10.56 7.95
CA ALA A 408 22.45 -11.92 7.65
C ALA A 408 23.96 -12.03 7.92
N ILE A 409 24.35 -12.66 9.03
CA ILE A 409 25.75 -12.88 9.41
C ILE A 409 26.03 -14.36 9.67
N ALA A 410 27.26 -14.79 9.42
CA ALA A 410 27.78 -16.12 9.69
C ALA A 410 29.00 -16.04 10.62
N THR A 411 29.38 -17.19 11.19
CA THR A 411 30.49 -17.29 12.14
C THR A 411 31.53 -18.28 11.62
N LEU A 412 32.81 -17.96 11.74
CA LEU A 412 33.91 -18.91 11.56
C LEU A 412 34.41 -19.34 12.94
N GLN A 413 34.51 -20.65 13.16
CA GLN A 413 35.17 -21.24 14.31
C GLN A 413 36.41 -22.02 13.87
N ILE A 414 37.55 -21.76 14.49
CA ILE A 414 38.79 -22.49 14.30
C ILE A 414 39.06 -23.31 15.55
N LYS A 415 39.44 -24.57 15.38
CA LYS A 415 39.79 -25.50 16.46
C LYS A 415 41.10 -26.21 16.13
N ASP A 416 41.87 -26.51 17.17
CA ASP A 416 43.13 -27.28 17.10
C ASP A 416 44.19 -26.66 16.17
N ALA A 417 44.17 -25.33 16.03
CA ALA A 417 45.16 -24.58 15.25
C ALA A 417 46.36 -24.19 16.13
N GLN A 418 47.51 -23.93 15.51
CA GLN A 418 48.70 -23.49 16.24
C GLN A 418 48.45 -22.12 16.91
N PRO A 419 48.67 -21.98 18.23
CA PRO A 419 48.52 -20.70 18.93
C PRO A 419 49.34 -19.57 18.30
N GLY A 420 48.78 -18.36 18.26
CA GLY A 420 49.43 -17.21 17.65
C GLY A 420 49.30 -17.13 16.12
N THR A 421 48.62 -18.08 15.48
CA THR A 421 48.33 -18.01 14.03
C THR A 421 47.37 -16.86 13.75
N ALA A 422 47.76 -15.94 12.87
CA ALA A 422 46.93 -14.84 12.40
C ALA A 422 45.93 -15.32 11.35
N ILE A 423 44.67 -14.88 11.48
CA ILE A 423 43.54 -15.28 10.64
C ILE A 423 43.11 -14.07 9.81
N TYR A 424 42.99 -14.28 8.51
CA TYR A 424 42.50 -13.29 7.57
C TYR A 424 41.27 -13.83 6.83
N VAL A 425 40.29 -12.96 6.59
CA VAL A 425 39.13 -13.23 5.73
C VAL A 425 39.23 -12.27 4.55
N ASP A 426 39.31 -12.79 3.33
CA ASP A 426 39.49 -12.01 2.10
C ASP A 426 40.66 -11.01 2.17
N LYS A 427 41.79 -11.48 2.74
CA LYS A 427 43.02 -10.71 2.97
C LYS A 427 42.90 -9.59 4.02
N GLN A 428 41.75 -9.45 4.69
CA GLN A 428 41.58 -8.53 5.82
C GLN A 428 41.85 -9.25 7.14
N PRO A 429 42.60 -8.64 8.08
CA PRO A 429 42.89 -9.25 9.37
C PRO A 429 41.58 -9.43 10.14
N ALA A 430 41.29 -10.66 10.55
CA ALA A 430 40.03 -11.03 11.19
C ALA A 430 40.21 -11.45 12.66
N GLY A 431 41.37 -12.02 13.01
CA GLY A 431 41.67 -12.40 14.38
C GLY A 431 42.99 -13.15 14.52
N THR A 432 43.20 -13.76 15.68
CA THR A 432 44.38 -14.59 15.98
C THR A 432 43.96 -15.78 16.83
N VAL A 433 44.55 -16.94 16.60
CA VAL A 433 44.31 -18.16 17.38
C VAL A 433 44.86 -17.99 18.80
N THR A 434 44.01 -18.24 19.80
CA THR A 434 44.36 -18.12 21.22
C THR A 434 45.23 -19.28 21.71
N ALA A 435 45.73 -19.20 22.95
CA ALA A 435 46.65 -20.18 23.53
C ALA A 435 46.08 -21.61 23.63
N ASP A 436 44.75 -21.73 23.63
CA ASP A 436 44.01 -23.00 23.62
C ASP A 436 43.83 -23.60 22.21
N GLY A 437 44.38 -22.97 21.17
CA GLY A 437 44.30 -23.43 19.78
C GLY A 437 42.96 -23.14 19.09
N ALA A 438 42.12 -22.26 19.68
CA ALA A 438 40.82 -21.90 19.12
C ALA A 438 40.75 -20.43 18.63
N ALA A 439 39.77 -20.12 17.78
CA ALA A 439 39.34 -18.76 17.50
C ALA A 439 37.89 -18.72 17.02
N THR A 440 37.18 -17.63 17.29
CA THR A 440 35.82 -17.39 16.79
C THR A 440 35.77 -16.03 16.12
N ILE A 441 35.44 -16.00 14.83
CA ILE A 441 35.28 -14.76 14.05
C ILE A 441 33.78 -14.59 13.73
N PRO A 442 33.07 -13.67 14.41
CA PRO A 442 31.68 -13.37 14.12
C PRO A 442 31.54 -12.43 12.90
N ASN A 443 30.29 -12.20 12.45
CA ASN A 443 29.93 -11.17 11.47
C ASN A 443 30.50 -11.36 10.05
N ILE A 444 30.73 -12.60 9.63
CA ILE A 444 31.12 -12.90 8.25
C ILE A 444 29.88 -12.79 7.36
N LYS A 445 29.98 -12.08 6.24
CA LYS A 445 28.86 -11.96 5.31
C LYS A 445 28.56 -13.33 4.68
N PRO A 446 27.31 -13.64 4.31
CA PRO A 446 27.03 -14.84 3.54
C PRO A 446 27.66 -14.73 2.14
N GLY A 447 28.24 -15.82 1.65
CA GLY A 447 28.95 -15.87 0.37
C GLY A 447 30.23 -16.70 0.43
N GLU A 448 30.94 -16.74 -0.70
CA GLU A 448 32.25 -17.36 -0.79
C GLU A 448 33.32 -16.41 -0.23
N HIS A 449 34.13 -16.92 0.69
CA HIS A 449 35.20 -16.19 1.36
C HIS A 449 36.49 -17.01 1.34
N ALA A 450 37.63 -16.32 1.19
CA ALA A 450 38.94 -16.94 1.31
C ALA A 450 39.47 -16.76 2.74
N ILE A 451 39.60 -17.86 3.47
CA ILE A 451 40.20 -17.87 4.81
C ILE A 451 41.69 -18.12 4.69
N GLU A 452 42.51 -17.19 5.16
CA GLU A 452 43.96 -17.30 5.12
C GLU A 452 44.54 -17.38 6.53
N LEU A 453 45.36 -18.41 6.77
CA LEU A 453 46.07 -18.66 8.02
C LEU A 453 47.55 -18.34 7.84
N ARG A 454 48.11 -17.51 8.72
CA ARG A 454 49.52 -17.10 8.69
C ARG A 454 50.19 -17.29 10.04
N HIS A 455 51.38 -17.88 10.05
CA HIS A 455 52.22 -18.00 11.24
C HIS A 455 53.69 -17.87 10.83
N ASP A 456 54.50 -17.25 11.69
CA ASP A 456 55.93 -17.10 11.48
C ASP A 456 56.61 -18.47 11.28
N GLN A 457 57.52 -18.56 10.30
CA GLN A 457 58.23 -19.79 9.90
C GLN A 457 57.39 -20.88 9.19
N PHE A 458 56.12 -20.60 8.88
CA PHE A 458 55.24 -21.50 8.12
C PHE A 458 54.78 -20.85 6.81
N ALA A 459 54.49 -21.67 5.80
CA ALA A 459 53.86 -21.19 4.58
C ALA A 459 52.39 -20.77 4.85
N PRO A 460 51.91 -19.66 4.29
CA PRO A 460 50.52 -19.23 4.45
C PRO A 460 49.59 -20.23 3.75
N LYS A 461 48.44 -20.52 4.37
CA LYS A 461 47.45 -21.45 3.84
C LYS A 461 46.12 -20.75 3.57
N VAL A 462 45.62 -20.85 2.35
CA VAL A 462 44.37 -20.23 1.91
C VAL A 462 43.32 -21.30 1.65
N LEU A 463 42.13 -21.13 2.23
CA LEU A 463 41.02 -22.07 2.20
C LEU A 463 39.75 -21.34 1.70
N PRO A 464 39.22 -21.67 0.51
CA PRO A 464 37.92 -21.14 0.09
C PRO A 464 36.79 -21.79 0.90
N ARG A 465 35.86 -20.98 1.39
CA ARG A 465 34.70 -21.43 2.17
C ARG A 465 33.45 -20.66 1.81
N VAL A 466 32.32 -21.37 1.77
CA VAL A 466 31.00 -20.77 1.62
C VAL A 466 30.39 -20.58 3.00
N PHE A 467 29.98 -19.36 3.30
CA PHE A 467 29.27 -18.99 4.52
C PHE A 467 27.79 -18.79 4.20
N ASP A 468 26.92 -19.54 4.84
CA ASP A 468 25.48 -19.31 4.80
C ASP A 468 25.05 -18.46 6.01
N SER A 469 24.01 -17.64 5.83
CA SER A 469 23.43 -16.83 6.91
C SER A 469 23.08 -17.67 8.14
N GLY A 470 23.48 -17.20 9.33
CA GLY A 470 23.22 -17.83 10.62
C GLY A 470 24.00 -19.10 10.90
N LYS A 471 24.82 -19.59 9.95
CA LYS A 471 25.60 -20.82 10.15
C LYS A 471 26.99 -20.54 10.72
N THR A 472 27.50 -21.54 11.43
CA THR A 472 28.90 -21.58 11.86
C THR A 472 29.68 -22.54 10.97
N VAL A 473 30.71 -22.03 10.30
CA VAL A 473 31.68 -22.84 9.55
C VAL A 473 32.83 -23.18 10.49
N VAL A 474 33.18 -24.46 10.61
CA VAL A 474 34.25 -24.93 11.50
C VAL A 474 35.45 -25.39 10.67
N LEU A 475 36.65 -24.90 10.99
CA LEU A 475 37.93 -25.38 10.48
C LEU A 475 38.70 -26.11 11.58
N SER A 476 39.20 -27.31 11.29
CA SER A 476 39.94 -28.12 12.27
C SER A 476 40.88 -29.14 11.63
N GLY A 477 41.70 -29.81 12.43
CA GLY A 477 42.57 -30.90 11.98
C GLY A 477 43.54 -30.49 10.86
N ASP A 478 43.58 -31.27 9.77
CA ASP A 478 44.49 -31.03 8.65
C ASP A 478 44.21 -29.71 7.94
N GLU A 479 43.02 -29.12 8.08
CA GLU A 479 42.66 -27.85 7.45
C GLU A 479 43.43 -26.70 8.09
N VAL A 480 43.64 -26.74 9.40
CA VAL A 480 44.34 -25.69 10.16
C VAL A 480 45.83 -25.97 10.37
N LYS A 481 46.30 -27.15 9.99
CA LYS A 481 47.73 -27.51 10.04
C LYS A 481 48.51 -26.77 8.95
N LEU A 482 49.58 -26.08 9.36
CA LEU A 482 50.48 -25.34 8.49
C LEU A 482 51.76 -26.15 8.21
N GLU A 483 52.28 -26.02 7.00
CA GLU A 483 53.54 -26.66 6.60
C GLU A 483 54.73 -25.74 6.90
N PRO A 484 55.82 -26.27 7.48
CA PRO A 484 57.04 -25.50 7.69
C PRO A 484 57.51 -24.87 6.38
N ALA A 485 57.87 -23.58 6.42
CA ALA A 485 58.47 -22.94 5.27
C ALA A 485 59.83 -23.62 5.00
N ALA A 486 59.95 -24.32 3.87
CA ALA A 486 61.19 -24.98 3.49
C ALA A 486 62.35 -23.97 3.43
N ASP A 487 63.49 -24.34 4.01
CA ASP A 487 64.72 -23.54 4.06
C ASP A 487 65.05 -22.94 2.69
N ALA A 488 64.95 -21.62 2.59
CA ALA A 488 65.37 -20.81 1.44
C ALA A 488 66.91 -20.72 1.34
N ARG A 489 67.61 -21.87 1.33
CA ARG A 489 69.08 -21.94 1.21
C ARG A 489 69.59 -22.52 -0.10
N ASN A 490 68.75 -22.82 -1.09
CA ASN A 490 69.19 -23.27 -2.43
C ASN A 490 68.20 -22.93 -3.57
N ALA A 491 67.58 -21.75 -3.55
CA ALA A 491 66.95 -21.18 -4.75
C ALA A 491 67.95 -20.21 -5.42
N PRO A 492 68.03 -20.13 -6.77
CA PRO A 492 68.85 -19.12 -7.44
C PRO A 492 68.45 -17.72 -6.96
N PRO A 493 69.39 -16.76 -6.87
CA PRO A 493 69.09 -15.45 -6.32
C PRO A 493 68.03 -14.76 -7.19
N PRO A 494 66.94 -14.21 -6.60
CA PRO A 494 66.23 -13.13 -7.26
C PRO A 494 67.23 -11.98 -7.46
N PRO A 495 67.24 -11.29 -8.62
CA PRO A 495 68.15 -10.17 -8.83
C PRO A 495 67.97 -9.13 -7.72
N GLN A 496 69.03 -8.90 -6.93
CA GLN A 496 69.04 -7.90 -5.87
C GLN A 496 69.14 -6.48 -6.45
N PRO A 497 68.55 -5.50 -5.73
CA PRO A 497 68.27 -4.16 -6.21
C PRO A 497 69.51 -3.25 -6.22
N ALA A 498 69.67 -2.48 -7.29
CA ALA A 498 70.39 -1.22 -7.23
C ALA A 498 69.47 -0.13 -6.63
N ALA A 499 69.98 0.66 -5.70
CA ALA A 499 69.32 1.80 -5.05
C ALA A 499 70.25 3.03 -5.09
N PRO A 500 69.82 4.31 -4.89
CA PRO A 500 68.44 4.87 -4.90
C PRO A 500 68.24 6.23 -5.64
N ALA A 501 66.95 6.53 -5.92
CA ALA A 501 66.24 7.83 -6.04
C ALA A 501 66.45 8.75 -7.29
N PRO A 502 65.40 9.43 -7.81
CA PRO A 502 64.16 9.84 -7.14
C PRO A 502 62.85 9.31 -7.74
N ALA A 503 61.80 9.47 -6.94
CA ALA A 503 60.41 9.09 -7.15
C ALA A 503 59.85 9.33 -8.55
N GLU A 504 59.45 8.25 -9.24
CA GLU A 504 58.43 8.29 -10.28
C GLU A 504 57.50 7.07 -10.21
N LYS A 505 56.29 7.37 -9.72
CA LYS A 505 54.98 6.97 -10.25
C LYS A 505 54.88 5.60 -10.95
N SER A 506 54.26 4.68 -10.21
CA SER A 506 53.12 3.84 -10.65
C SER A 506 53.10 3.38 -12.12
N SER A 507 53.48 2.13 -12.33
CA SER A 507 53.15 1.33 -13.52
C SER A 507 53.18 -0.15 -13.10
N THR A 508 52.40 -1.11 -13.60
CA THR A 508 51.18 -1.16 -14.40
C THR A 508 50.76 -2.64 -14.28
N THR A 509 49.58 -2.94 -13.75
CA THR A 509 48.95 -4.25 -13.98
C THR A 509 48.06 -4.09 -15.21
N PRO A 510 48.17 -4.94 -16.25
CA PRO A 510 47.38 -4.76 -17.47
C PRO A 510 45.89 -4.98 -17.15
N ASN A 511 45.09 -3.93 -17.33
CA ASN A 511 43.63 -4.02 -17.44
C ASN A 511 43.32 -4.86 -18.68
N THR A 512 43.24 -6.17 -18.50
CA THR A 512 42.93 -7.12 -19.57
C THR A 512 41.41 -7.25 -19.67
N ALA A 513 40.89 -7.28 -20.90
CA ALA A 513 39.48 -7.19 -21.25
C ALA A 513 38.55 -7.95 -20.30
N VAL A 514 37.58 -7.24 -19.71
CA VAL A 514 36.40 -7.90 -19.14
C VAL A 514 35.58 -8.38 -20.33
N ASP A 515 35.55 -9.69 -20.59
CA ASP A 515 34.64 -10.32 -21.54
C ASP A 515 33.65 -11.17 -20.72
N ILE A 516 32.45 -10.64 -20.49
CA ILE A 516 31.33 -11.45 -19.99
C ILE A 516 30.58 -11.98 -21.22
N GLU A 517 30.89 -13.21 -21.60
CA GLU A 517 30.19 -13.92 -22.67
C GLU A 517 28.91 -14.58 -22.13
N GLY A 518 27.81 -14.44 -22.90
CA GLY A 518 26.50 -14.96 -22.53
C GLY A 518 25.53 -13.91 -21.97
N GLU A 519 24.27 -14.29 -21.87
CA GLU A 519 23.18 -13.46 -21.34
C GLU A 519 23.12 -13.58 -19.80
N GLN A 520 23.15 -12.45 -19.11
CA GLN A 520 22.93 -12.36 -17.67
C GLN A 520 21.68 -11.54 -17.39
N VAL A 521 20.77 -12.12 -16.61
CA VAL A 521 19.56 -11.45 -16.13
C VAL A 521 19.80 -10.92 -14.73
N ARG A 522 19.53 -9.65 -14.51
CA ARG A 522 19.61 -8.98 -13.20
C ARG A 522 18.25 -8.38 -12.87
N LYS A 523 17.78 -8.63 -11.65
CA LYS A 523 16.52 -8.10 -11.13
C LYS A 523 16.78 -7.29 -9.87
N GLY A 524 16.36 -6.02 -9.87
CA GLY A 524 16.64 -5.07 -8.80
C GLY A 524 18.15 -4.88 -8.53
N GLY A 525 18.51 -4.35 -7.37
CA GLY A 525 19.90 -4.19 -6.93
C GLY A 525 20.47 -2.77 -7.02
N GLY A 526 19.70 -1.79 -7.50
CA GLY A 526 20.12 -0.39 -7.53
C GLY A 526 21.34 -0.19 -8.43
N PHE A 527 22.45 0.32 -7.89
CA PHE A 527 23.70 0.48 -8.64
C PHE A 527 24.50 -0.83 -8.64
N ILE A 528 24.51 -1.51 -9.78
CA ILE A 528 25.23 -2.77 -9.98
C ILE A 528 26.54 -2.50 -10.73
N PRO A 529 27.71 -2.50 -10.06
CA PRO A 529 28.99 -2.24 -10.71
C PRO A 529 29.46 -3.46 -11.50
N TYR A 530 29.88 -3.23 -12.75
CA TYR A 530 30.45 -4.26 -13.63
C TYR A 530 31.96 -4.12 -13.80
N HIS A 531 32.46 -2.89 -13.89
CA HIS A 531 33.89 -2.63 -14.05
C HIS A 531 34.29 -1.31 -13.42
N VAL A 532 35.54 -1.21 -12.98
CA VAL A 532 36.18 0.05 -12.58
C VAL A 532 37.32 0.27 -13.56
N PRO A 533 37.21 1.23 -14.50
CA PRO A 533 38.32 1.57 -15.37
C PRO A 533 39.54 1.92 -14.52
N LYS A 534 40.73 1.61 -15.01
CA LYS A 534 41.99 2.15 -14.48
C LYS A 534 42.84 2.79 -15.58
N ALA A 535 42.28 2.84 -16.79
CA ALA A 535 42.85 3.39 -18.00
C ALA A 535 41.69 3.83 -18.92
N PRO A 536 41.94 4.78 -19.84
CA PRO A 536 40.96 5.14 -20.87
C PRO A 536 40.63 3.93 -21.74
N GLY A 537 39.36 3.79 -22.12
CA GLY A 537 38.94 2.64 -22.92
C GLY A 537 37.48 2.70 -23.34
N ARG A 538 37.09 1.69 -24.10
CA ARG A 538 35.75 1.56 -24.68
C ARG A 538 35.06 0.34 -24.11
N TYR A 539 33.80 0.52 -23.72
CA TYR A 539 32.88 -0.54 -23.36
C TYR A 539 31.94 -0.79 -24.53
N SER A 540 31.70 -2.06 -24.84
CA SER A 540 30.63 -2.48 -25.74
C SER A 540 29.78 -3.52 -25.05
N PHE A 541 28.45 -3.38 -25.11
CA PHE A 541 27.52 -4.36 -24.57
C PHE A 541 26.17 -4.28 -25.28
N SER A 542 25.40 -5.35 -25.19
CA SER A 542 23.98 -5.36 -25.54
C SER A 542 23.16 -5.47 -24.27
N ALA A 543 22.07 -4.72 -24.16
CA ALA A 543 21.16 -4.85 -23.04
C ALA A 543 19.71 -4.56 -23.48
N HIS A 544 18.74 -5.17 -22.80
CA HIS A 544 17.35 -4.77 -22.89
C HIS A 544 16.71 -4.80 -21.51
N SER A 545 15.73 -3.91 -21.32
CA SER A 545 14.84 -3.99 -20.17
C SER A 545 13.77 -5.05 -20.45
N ARG A 546 13.46 -5.88 -19.44
CA ARG A 546 12.39 -6.88 -19.52
C ARG A 546 11.13 -6.32 -18.89
N ILE A 547 9.99 -6.58 -19.52
CA ILE A 547 8.68 -6.14 -19.00
C ILE A 547 8.36 -6.97 -17.74
N GLY A 548 8.58 -6.38 -16.56
CA GLY A 548 8.21 -6.95 -15.26
C GLY A 548 7.17 -6.08 -14.55
N GLY A 549 5.98 -6.61 -14.31
CA GLY A 549 4.90 -5.92 -13.57
C GLY A 549 3.95 -5.04 -14.42
N PHE A 550 3.03 -4.33 -13.76
CA PHE A 550 1.89 -3.59 -14.36
C PHE A 550 2.26 -2.33 -15.18
N LEU A 551 3.53 -2.09 -15.49
CA LEU A 551 3.98 -0.94 -16.27
C LEU A 551 4.07 -1.29 -17.76
N LYS A 552 3.50 -0.43 -18.63
CA LYS A 552 3.51 -0.63 -20.10
C LYS A 552 4.88 -0.34 -20.76
N HIS A 553 5.85 0.23 -20.05
CA HIS A 553 7.17 0.60 -20.57
C HIS A 553 8.27 0.42 -19.51
N SER A 554 9.31 -0.37 -19.81
CA SER A 554 10.48 -0.58 -18.95
C SER A 554 11.67 0.28 -19.43
N LYS A 555 12.39 0.92 -18.51
CA LYS A 555 13.55 1.76 -18.83
C LYS A 555 14.84 0.95 -18.79
N LEU A 556 15.73 1.17 -19.75
CA LEU A 556 17.10 0.65 -19.68
C LEU A 556 18.02 1.75 -19.17
N GLN A 557 18.76 1.48 -18.09
CA GLN A 557 19.63 2.49 -17.46
C GLN A 557 21.02 1.91 -17.15
N TRP A 558 22.06 2.64 -17.57
CA TRP A 558 23.44 2.34 -17.22
C TRP A 558 24.16 3.61 -16.80
N TYR A 559 25.25 3.45 -16.06
CA TYR A 559 26.02 4.57 -15.54
C TYR A 559 27.51 4.41 -15.80
N ALA A 560 28.20 5.54 -15.79
CA ALA A 560 29.64 5.62 -15.90
C ALA A 560 30.21 6.71 -15.00
N GLY A 561 31.49 6.58 -14.67
CA GLY A 561 32.19 7.53 -13.80
C GLY A 561 31.66 7.55 -12.36
N TYR A 562 30.91 6.53 -11.90
CA TYR A 562 30.29 6.55 -10.57
C TYR A 562 31.31 6.59 -9.44
N LEU A 563 31.29 7.65 -8.64
CA LEU A 563 32.12 7.80 -7.44
C LEU A 563 31.31 7.40 -6.19
N ASP A 564 30.10 7.94 -6.09
CA ASP A 564 29.13 7.71 -5.02
C ASP A 564 27.69 7.94 -5.56
N SER A 565 26.69 7.78 -4.68
CA SER A 565 25.28 7.94 -5.04
C SER A 565 24.85 9.37 -5.36
N GLN A 566 25.73 10.35 -5.13
CA GLN A 566 25.53 11.76 -5.40
C GLN A 566 26.31 12.24 -6.63
N ASN A 567 27.27 11.45 -7.14
CA ASN A 567 28.20 11.86 -8.20
C ASN A 567 28.42 10.76 -9.25
N TYR A 568 27.69 10.82 -10.37
CA TYR A 568 27.78 9.85 -11.48
C TYR A 568 27.16 10.38 -12.79
N VAL A 569 27.47 9.74 -13.91
CA VAL A 569 26.78 9.99 -15.19
C VAL A 569 25.80 8.85 -15.45
N LEU A 570 24.53 9.19 -15.69
CA LEU A 570 23.44 8.26 -15.93
C LEU A 570 22.93 8.37 -17.36
N PHE A 571 22.86 7.24 -18.04
CA PHE A 571 22.25 7.08 -19.34
C PHE A 571 20.91 6.35 -19.19
N THR A 572 19.90 6.77 -19.95
CA THR A 572 18.54 6.20 -19.86
C THR A 572 17.91 6.11 -21.23
N ILE A 573 17.34 4.95 -21.54
CA ILE A 573 16.45 4.74 -22.68
C ILE A 573 15.04 4.51 -22.13
N ASP A 574 14.12 5.42 -22.46
CA ASP A 574 12.74 5.43 -21.92
C ASP A 574 11.68 4.92 -22.92
N GLY A 575 12.15 4.39 -24.05
CA GLY A 575 11.33 3.87 -25.15
C GLY A 575 11.13 4.85 -26.31
N LYS A 576 11.29 6.16 -26.07
CA LYS A 576 11.20 7.20 -27.11
C LYS A 576 12.44 8.08 -27.21
N HIS A 577 13.23 8.13 -26.14
CA HIS A 577 14.43 8.95 -26.08
C HIS A 577 15.60 8.17 -25.47
N ALA A 578 16.80 8.52 -25.92
CA ALA A 578 18.03 8.27 -25.19
C ALA A 578 18.46 9.57 -24.52
N ILE A 579 18.68 9.51 -23.20
CA ILE A 579 18.93 10.66 -22.33
C ILE A 579 20.23 10.43 -21.58
N VAL A 580 21.07 11.46 -21.48
CA VAL A 580 22.23 11.47 -20.59
C VAL A 580 22.07 12.57 -19.54
N ARG A 581 22.26 12.21 -18.28
CA ARG A 581 22.25 13.11 -17.13
C ARG A 581 23.53 12.99 -16.34
N GLU A 582 24.07 14.12 -15.90
CA GLU A 582 25.14 14.15 -14.91
C GLU A 582 24.56 14.49 -13.55
N ILE A 583 24.84 13.67 -12.56
CA ILE A 583 24.40 13.87 -11.18
C ILE A 583 25.62 14.41 -10.43
N ARG A 584 25.48 15.61 -9.85
CA ARG A 584 26.50 16.31 -9.06
C ARG A 584 25.88 16.70 -7.72
N ASP A 585 26.50 16.29 -6.61
CA ASP A 585 25.98 16.53 -5.25
C ASP A 585 24.49 16.11 -5.09
N GLY A 586 24.12 15.02 -5.76
CA GLY A 586 22.76 14.48 -5.78
C GLY A 586 21.77 15.22 -6.69
N LYS A 587 22.19 16.29 -7.36
CA LYS A 587 21.34 17.08 -8.27
C LYS A 587 21.55 16.64 -9.73
N PRO A 588 20.47 16.28 -10.45
CA PRO A 588 20.58 15.87 -11.85
C PRO A 588 20.63 17.08 -12.79
N VAL A 589 21.58 17.06 -13.73
CA VAL A 589 21.71 18.00 -14.84
C VAL A 589 21.56 17.21 -16.15
N GLU A 590 20.55 17.52 -16.95
CA GLU A 590 20.36 16.87 -18.26
C GLU A 590 21.37 17.45 -19.25
N VAL A 591 22.24 16.58 -19.78
CA VAL A 591 23.31 16.98 -20.72
C VAL A 591 22.80 16.93 -22.16
N ASN A 592 22.09 15.85 -22.52
CA ASN A 592 21.51 15.71 -23.84
C ASN A 592 20.31 14.75 -23.83
N ARG A 593 19.43 14.92 -24.81
CA ARG A 593 18.27 14.06 -25.08
C ARG A 593 18.05 13.98 -26.58
N ILE A 594 18.10 12.77 -27.11
CA ILE A 594 17.86 12.51 -28.54
C ILE A 594 16.63 11.61 -28.72
N PRO A 595 15.89 11.75 -29.84
CA PRO A 595 14.86 10.78 -30.20
C PRO A 595 15.51 9.41 -30.50
N PHE A 596 15.05 8.37 -29.81
CA PHE A 596 15.54 7.01 -29.99
C PHE A 596 14.42 6.03 -29.59
N ASN A 597 13.80 5.39 -30.57
CA ASN A 597 12.72 4.44 -30.33
C ASN A 597 13.30 3.05 -30.10
N ALA A 598 13.00 2.48 -28.93
CA ALA A 598 13.34 1.09 -28.61
C ALA A 598 12.21 0.48 -27.79
N ASP A 599 11.65 -0.63 -28.28
CA ASP A 599 10.57 -1.30 -27.58
C ASP A 599 11.09 -2.01 -26.32
N SER A 600 10.20 -2.20 -25.34
CA SER A 600 10.52 -3.05 -24.19
C SER A 600 10.80 -4.49 -24.67
N ASN A 601 11.84 -5.13 -24.16
CA ASN A 601 12.45 -6.38 -24.65
C ASN A 601 13.31 -6.28 -25.94
N GLN A 602 13.45 -5.10 -26.57
CA GLN A 602 14.34 -4.96 -27.72
C GLN A 602 15.79 -4.78 -27.28
N TRP A 603 16.71 -5.58 -27.82
CA TRP A 603 18.15 -5.43 -27.58
C TRP A 603 18.64 -4.07 -28.06
N VAL A 604 19.28 -3.32 -27.17
CA VAL A 604 20.02 -2.11 -27.52
C VAL A 604 21.50 -2.40 -27.37
N GLN A 605 22.27 -2.10 -28.42
CA GLN A 605 23.73 -2.12 -28.36
C GLN A 605 24.25 -0.76 -27.94
N VAL A 606 25.19 -0.76 -27.01
CA VAL A 606 25.82 0.43 -26.45
C VAL A 606 27.32 0.38 -26.73
N ASP A 607 27.85 1.50 -27.19
CA ASP A 607 29.28 1.79 -27.29
C ASP A 607 29.56 3.00 -26.41
N LEU A 608 30.31 2.80 -25.33
CA LEU A 608 30.60 3.80 -24.32
C LEU A 608 32.11 3.98 -24.22
N SER A 609 32.62 5.15 -24.58
CA SER A 609 34.03 5.50 -24.43
C SER A 609 34.23 6.32 -23.15
N VAL A 610 35.13 5.89 -22.28
CA VAL A 610 35.47 6.57 -21.02
C VAL A 610 36.93 6.98 -21.06
N SER A 611 37.16 8.28 -20.98
CA SER A 611 38.48 8.92 -20.86
C SER A 611 38.53 9.73 -19.56
N PRO A 612 39.70 10.24 -19.13
CA PRO A 612 39.79 10.97 -17.87
C PRO A 612 38.89 12.21 -17.83
N ASP A 613 38.79 12.94 -18.94
CA ASP A 613 38.09 14.21 -19.05
C ASP A 613 36.70 14.10 -19.71
N SER A 614 36.36 12.94 -20.27
CA SER A 614 35.18 12.79 -21.13
C SER A 614 34.56 11.40 -21.08
N ILE A 615 33.23 11.35 -21.17
CA ILE A 615 32.45 10.13 -21.42
C ILE A 615 31.59 10.36 -22.66
N ASP A 616 31.72 9.48 -23.65
CA ASP A 616 30.93 9.48 -24.88
C ASP A 616 30.10 8.20 -24.96
N ALA A 617 28.83 8.31 -25.31
CA ALA A 617 27.97 7.14 -25.51
C ALA A 617 27.24 7.17 -26.85
N ARG A 618 27.20 6.02 -27.52
CA ARG A 618 26.43 5.76 -28.72
C ARG A 618 25.54 4.55 -28.52
N VAL A 619 24.38 4.56 -29.15
CA VAL A 619 23.39 3.48 -29.06
C VAL A 619 22.84 3.11 -30.42
N ARG A 620 22.49 1.84 -30.61
CA ARG A 620 21.71 1.38 -31.76
C ARG A 620 20.80 0.21 -31.38
N THR A 621 19.68 0.08 -32.08
CA THR A 621 18.95 -1.18 -32.16
C THR A 621 19.61 -2.08 -33.24
N PRO A 622 19.30 -3.39 -33.31
CA PRO A 622 19.99 -4.31 -34.22
C PRO A 622 19.83 -3.91 -35.70
N ASP A 623 18.71 -3.28 -36.04
CA ASP A 623 18.33 -2.92 -37.42
C ASP A 623 18.56 -1.44 -37.74
N ALA A 624 19.17 -0.66 -36.83
CA ALA A 624 19.34 0.79 -36.99
C ALA A 624 20.83 1.21 -36.96
N PRO A 625 21.18 2.37 -37.58
CA PRO A 625 22.51 2.94 -37.44
C PRO A 625 22.80 3.40 -36.01
N TRP A 626 24.08 3.63 -35.70
CA TRP A 626 24.52 4.23 -34.44
C TRP A 626 24.00 5.67 -34.30
N ASN A 627 23.49 6.00 -33.11
CA ASN A 627 23.06 7.33 -32.72
C ASN A 627 23.92 7.81 -31.54
N ASP A 628 24.44 9.03 -31.63
CA ASP A 628 25.25 9.63 -30.57
C ASP A 628 24.33 10.18 -29.46
N VAL A 629 24.41 9.59 -28.27
CA VAL A 629 23.58 9.99 -27.12
C VAL A 629 24.08 11.30 -26.51
N GLY A 630 25.39 11.55 -26.56
CA GLY A 630 26.03 12.78 -26.12
C GLY A 630 27.37 12.55 -25.42
N THR A 631 28.09 13.64 -25.22
CA THR A 631 29.39 13.69 -24.54
C THR A 631 29.25 14.44 -23.21
N VAL A 632 29.76 13.87 -22.14
CA VAL A 632 29.90 14.54 -20.84
C VAL A 632 31.37 14.85 -20.62
N SER A 633 31.72 16.14 -20.55
CA SER A 633 33.08 16.61 -20.29
C SER A 633 33.22 17.20 -18.90
N SER A 634 34.36 16.97 -18.25
CA SER A 634 34.70 17.60 -16.96
C SER A 634 36.12 18.15 -16.96
N GLN A 635 36.29 19.35 -16.40
CA GLN A 635 37.61 20.01 -16.25
C GLN A 635 38.32 19.68 -14.94
N GLY A 636 37.72 18.86 -14.06
CA GLY A 636 38.27 18.57 -12.72
C GLY A 636 37.92 17.21 -12.13
N ARG A 637 37.28 16.33 -12.91
CA ARG A 637 36.92 14.97 -12.49
C ARG A 637 37.56 13.97 -13.44
N ASP A 638 38.30 13.02 -12.91
CA ASP A 638 38.80 11.87 -13.66
C ASP A 638 37.73 10.77 -13.72
N PHE A 639 37.05 10.63 -14.86
CA PHE A 639 36.02 9.61 -15.04
C PHE A 639 36.58 8.18 -15.05
N THR A 640 37.89 8.00 -15.28
CA THR A 640 38.51 6.68 -15.22
C THR A 640 38.61 6.14 -13.80
N GLN A 641 38.43 6.96 -12.76
CA GLN A 641 38.39 6.49 -11.36
C GLN A 641 37.00 5.97 -10.93
N GLY A 642 35.96 6.22 -11.74
CA GLY A 642 34.58 5.92 -11.37
C GLY A 642 34.06 4.62 -11.99
N LYS A 643 33.16 3.93 -11.28
CA LYS A 643 32.61 2.63 -11.71
C LYS A 643 31.71 2.78 -12.94
N VAL A 644 31.68 1.75 -13.77
CA VAL A 644 30.75 1.55 -14.89
C VAL A 644 29.86 0.36 -14.56
N GLY A 645 28.55 0.50 -14.80
CA GLY A 645 27.58 -0.51 -14.41
C GLY A 645 26.16 -0.17 -14.82
N PHE A 646 25.20 -0.90 -14.26
CA PHE A 646 23.77 -0.75 -14.57
C PHE A 646 23.01 -0.24 -13.36
N TYR A 647 22.02 0.62 -13.61
CA TYR A 647 21.10 1.08 -12.58
C TYR A 647 19.76 0.35 -12.74
N VAL A 648 19.40 -0.48 -11.77
CA VAL A 648 18.21 -1.34 -11.81
C VAL A 648 17.37 -1.08 -10.55
N PRO A 649 16.49 -0.06 -10.58
CA PRO A 649 15.70 0.32 -9.41
C PRO A 649 14.56 -0.67 -9.12
N GLY A 650 14.24 -0.84 -7.84
CA GLY A 650 13.05 -1.59 -7.40
C GLY A 650 13.00 -3.03 -7.92
N SER A 651 11.95 -3.36 -8.67
CA SER A 651 11.72 -4.71 -9.23
C SER A 651 12.06 -4.83 -10.72
N ASP A 652 12.73 -3.83 -11.30
CA ASP A 652 13.08 -3.83 -12.72
C ASP A 652 14.01 -5.00 -13.05
N GLU A 653 13.87 -5.55 -14.25
CA GLU A 653 14.69 -6.63 -14.76
C GLU A 653 15.39 -6.18 -16.04
N ILE A 654 16.69 -6.44 -16.12
CA ILE A 654 17.47 -6.22 -17.33
C ILE A 654 18.19 -7.50 -17.73
N ALA A 655 18.29 -7.72 -19.03
CA ALA A 655 19.18 -8.71 -19.60
C ALA A 655 20.36 -7.99 -20.24
N ILE A 656 21.57 -8.45 -19.94
CA ILE A 656 22.83 -7.90 -20.45
C ILE A 656 23.59 -9.03 -21.13
N ALA A 657 24.18 -8.74 -22.29
CA ALA A 657 25.00 -9.69 -23.02
C ALA A 657 26.24 -8.99 -23.60
N ASN A 658 27.32 -9.77 -23.74
CA ASN A 658 28.55 -9.36 -24.40
C ASN A 658 29.13 -8.08 -23.79
N PHE A 659 29.23 -7.99 -22.46
CA PHE A 659 29.87 -6.84 -21.83
C PHE A 659 31.38 -6.94 -21.99
N ARG A 660 31.94 -6.06 -22.83
CA ARG A 660 33.35 -6.04 -23.23
C ARG A 660 34.00 -4.72 -22.88
N PHE A 661 35.23 -4.76 -22.39
CA PHE A 661 36.08 -3.57 -22.22
C PHE A 661 37.38 -3.70 -23.02
N THR A 662 37.71 -2.66 -23.79
CA THR A 662 38.95 -2.60 -24.57
C THR A 662 39.68 -1.30 -24.26
N ASN A 663 40.95 -1.38 -23.86
CA ASN A 663 41.78 -0.19 -23.67
C ASN A 663 41.93 0.57 -25.00
N ARG A 664 41.98 1.90 -24.92
CA ARG A 664 42.16 2.76 -26.10
C ARG A 664 43.64 2.93 -26.46
#